data_AF-A0A840XH79-F1
#
_entry.id   AF-A0A840XH79-F1
#
_cell.length_a   1.000
_cell.length_b   1.000
_cell.length_c   1.000
_cell.angle_alpha   90.00
_cell.angle_beta   90.00
_cell.angle_gamma   90.00
#
_symmetry.space_group_name_H-M   'P 1'
#
loop_
_entity.id
_entity.type
_entity.pdbx_description
1 polymer ?
#
loop_
_entity_poly.entity_id
_entity_poly.type
_entity_poly.pdbx_seq_one_letter_code
_entity_poly.pdbx_strand_id
1 'polypeptide(L)'
;MPIAPPRRRSRLRASLVALTAALAVLAPSLLVVGTAPPTAAAATVTAAETAVPTVTVTPSTGLEPGDVVTVTGTGFGPQPPATTASRPPLAGQFGGVYVVFGAFASTWKPSEGAPSSARVGAPGQTRWVVNPENVATIGGASRGGVAINPDGSFTVELTVTDEFTGMLADGTLGVYTFAGGGVVYAPFETATPVTFAPPPPSITVTPTEGLQPGDTVTVTGANFGPQPPATTASRPPLAGQFGGVYVVFGAFASTWKPSEGAPSSARVGAPGQTKWVVNPENVATIGGASRGGVAINPDGSFEVQLTVTDEFAGMLADGTLGVYTYAGGGVVYAPFETATPLSVGAPEPTPTPTPTPTPTPTPTPTPDVTPPPADPSTAGSLRWGVKQSFDDYVVGPIAQGTITVSGASAQGSVVVFPQSSPAGTTGTVAFRGAVRYLGHDGTLDVTIANPTVRLVSDARGELVAAVNGTRVVLASLALDRGSRSELPDGSVRWAGVPATLTAAGAPVFSYQGNAFYAPGTALDPVTFTIGAPSEARAGSRLVGAFVERSIPSSPPATTGLSVVGAEPSALQPGQRVTLSADGFGAGETGIDVVAYSDPTVLSETVVADANGVATWSGTLPADLVGVHTLTLQGSVDRGIVVTIRELAATVSIAGACQLQDAELGWGFKESFRAYVSGAIARGEWEALDGAVYETPTFRFSGAGALEPGTGEGEIVFAGGMRFTGHGQMLDTTLANPRLVMLDADTAQLVLDVTGTTQAGDAVAAEGVVFADVDLGAAERSAEQGRLVIAGAPATLTATGAEAFGTYPAGETLDPITLTASLADDCGAPAAVETGAAAPVAATEAGVPAWVWALIAGLLAVIGVLVALVLRRRAV
;
A
#
# COMPACT_ATOMS: atom_id res chain seq x y z
N MET A 1 23.43 38.33 -34.97
CA MET A 1 23.34 39.38 -36.02
C MET A 1 24.13 38.90 -37.24
N PRO A 2 23.75 39.17 -38.50
CA PRO A 2 22.57 39.92 -38.98
C PRO A 2 21.67 39.09 -39.93
N ILE A 3 20.34 39.22 -39.85
CA ILE A 3 19.45 40.09 -40.67
C ILE A 3 18.69 39.29 -41.75
N ALA A 4 17.38 39.21 -41.55
CA ALA A 4 16.36 38.81 -42.52
C ALA A 4 16.05 39.95 -43.53
N PRO A 5 14.91 39.91 -44.22
CA PRO A 5 14.55 39.34 -45.52
C PRO A 5 14.49 40.50 -46.59
N PRO A 6 13.72 40.51 -47.73
CA PRO A 6 12.26 40.46 -47.75
C PRO A 6 11.53 39.96 -49.03
N ARG A 7 10.25 39.64 -48.81
CA ARG A 7 9.04 39.69 -49.67
C ARG A 7 9.12 40.42 -51.02
N ARG A 8 8.40 39.90 -52.04
CA ARG A 8 7.45 40.70 -52.86
C ARG A 8 6.43 39.87 -53.66
N ARG A 9 5.22 40.44 -53.75
CA ARG A 9 4.01 40.00 -54.46
C ARG A 9 4.06 40.39 -55.95
N SER A 10 3.41 39.63 -56.84
CA SER A 10 2.71 40.12 -58.06
C SER A 10 1.75 38.99 -58.53
N ARG A 11 0.43 39.15 -58.57
CA ARG A 11 -0.47 39.86 -59.52
C ARG A 11 -0.41 39.38 -60.98
N LEU A 12 -1.38 38.51 -61.32
CA LEU A 12 -2.47 38.69 -62.32
C LEU A 12 -2.20 38.73 -63.84
N ARG A 13 -3.12 38.04 -64.56
CA ARG A 13 -3.55 38.11 -66.00
C ARG A 13 -2.85 37.14 -66.98
N ALA A 14 -3.45 36.59 -68.04
CA ALA A 14 -4.83 36.48 -68.58
C ALA A 14 -4.73 35.68 -69.93
N SER A 15 -5.88 35.38 -70.55
CA SER A 15 -6.17 34.95 -71.97
C SER A 15 -6.66 33.50 -72.06
N LEU A 16 -7.93 33.15 -72.34
CA LEU A 16 -9.00 33.58 -73.27
C LEU A 16 -8.85 32.99 -74.69
N VAL A 17 -9.76 32.07 -75.06
CA VAL A 17 -10.22 31.78 -76.44
C VAL A 17 -11.73 31.47 -76.39
N ALA A 18 -12.50 32.23 -77.18
CA ALA A 18 -13.94 32.10 -77.49
C ALA A 18 -14.12 31.19 -78.74
N LEU A 19 -15.27 30.73 -79.26
CA LEU A 19 -16.64 31.27 -79.40
C LEU A 19 -17.51 30.20 -80.14
N THR A 20 -18.83 30.11 -79.90
CA THR A 20 -19.92 29.89 -80.91
C THR A 20 -21.31 29.95 -80.23
N ALA A 21 -22.02 31.10 -80.31
CA ALA A 21 -23.33 31.38 -80.98
C ALA A 21 -24.58 30.62 -80.42
N ALA A 22 -25.49 31.21 -79.62
CA ALA A 22 -26.65 32.13 -79.88
C ALA A 22 -27.77 31.49 -80.77
N LEU A 23 -29.08 31.44 -80.46
CA LEU A 23 -30.03 32.48 -79.98
C LEU A 23 -31.45 31.87 -79.68
N ALA A 24 -32.18 32.36 -78.64
CA ALA A 24 -33.67 32.42 -78.52
C ALA A 24 -34.05 33.11 -77.17
N VAL A 25 -34.31 34.43 -77.09
CA VAL A 25 -35.59 35.19 -77.20
C VAL A 25 -36.50 35.20 -75.94
N LEU A 26 -36.47 36.36 -75.26
CA LEU A 26 -37.52 37.17 -74.58
C LEU A 26 -38.45 36.63 -73.45
N ALA A 27 -38.48 37.42 -72.36
CA ALA A 27 -39.32 37.43 -71.15
C ALA A 27 -40.81 37.82 -71.45
N PRO A 28 -41.80 37.94 -70.50
CA PRO A 28 -41.68 38.55 -69.15
C PRO A 28 -42.69 38.13 -68.03
N SER A 29 -42.49 38.75 -66.84
CA SER A 29 -43.48 39.22 -65.83
C SER A 29 -44.46 38.29 -65.07
N LEU A 30 -44.30 38.39 -63.75
CA LEU A 30 -45.17 38.08 -62.60
C LEU A 30 -46.68 38.32 -62.74
N LEU A 31 -47.48 37.38 -62.22
CA LEU A 31 -48.39 37.45 -61.03
C LEU A 31 -49.63 36.57 -61.28
N VAL A 32 -50.01 35.65 -60.37
CA VAL A 32 -51.39 35.35 -59.92
C VAL A 32 -51.34 34.30 -58.79
N VAL A 33 -52.21 34.51 -57.81
CA VAL A 33 -52.45 33.78 -56.56
C VAL A 33 -53.32 32.52 -56.77
N GLY A 34 -52.91 31.40 -56.13
CA GLY A 34 -53.74 30.43 -55.40
C GLY A 34 -54.82 29.57 -56.10
N THR A 35 -54.69 28.24 -56.02
CA THR A 35 -55.68 27.27 -55.45
C THR A 35 -55.15 25.82 -55.51
N ALA A 36 -55.34 25.05 -54.42
CA ALA A 36 -54.91 23.65 -54.16
C ALA A 36 -55.74 22.60 -54.95
N PRO A 37 -55.39 21.28 -55.10
CA PRO A 37 -55.12 20.23 -54.07
C PRO A 37 -53.99 19.21 -54.50
N PRO A 38 -53.67 18.05 -53.84
CA PRO A 38 -54.41 17.25 -52.86
C PRO A 38 -53.72 16.92 -51.53
N THR A 39 -54.60 16.65 -50.56
CA THR A 39 -54.36 16.27 -49.18
C THR A 39 -53.62 14.94 -49.10
N ALA A 40 -52.33 14.99 -48.75
CA ALA A 40 -51.61 13.83 -48.24
C ALA A 40 -52.15 13.51 -46.84
N ALA A 41 -52.49 12.24 -46.63
CA ALA A 41 -52.95 11.73 -45.36
C ALA A 41 -51.96 12.12 -44.25
N ALA A 42 -52.50 12.77 -43.21
CA ALA A 42 -51.77 13.01 -41.98
C ALA A 42 -51.35 11.66 -41.41
N ALA A 43 -50.06 11.32 -41.53
CA ALA A 43 -49.45 10.38 -40.62
C ALA A 43 -49.58 11.00 -39.24
N THR A 44 -50.51 10.46 -38.46
CA THR A 44 -50.52 10.65 -37.01
C THR A 44 -49.13 10.25 -36.52
N VAL A 45 -48.30 11.24 -36.18
CA VAL A 45 -47.13 11.01 -35.35
C VAL A 45 -47.71 10.58 -34.01
N THR A 46 -47.79 9.28 -33.80
CA THR A 46 -47.96 8.69 -32.48
C THR A 46 -46.86 9.31 -31.63
N ALA A 47 -47.22 10.10 -30.62
CA ALA A 47 -46.27 10.56 -29.63
C ALA A 47 -45.50 9.31 -29.16
N ALA A 48 -44.18 9.28 -29.36
CA ALA A 48 -43.37 8.20 -28.86
C ALA A 48 -43.62 8.13 -27.35
N GLU A 49 -44.24 7.03 -26.93
CA GLU A 49 -44.42 6.72 -25.52
C GLU A 49 -43.04 6.81 -24.86
N THR A 50 -42.90 7.68 -23.86
CA THR A 50 -41.62 7.90 -23.17
C THR A 50 -41.18 6.56 -22.59
N ALA A 51 -40.14 5.95 -23.18
CA ALA A 51 -39.63 4.66 -22.70
C ALA A 51 -39.22 4.83 -21.23
N VAL A 52 -39.82 4.02 -20.35
CA VAL A 52 -39.52 4.04 -18.92
C VAL A 52 -38.07 3.57 -18.74
N PRO A 53 -37.19 4.36 -18.09
CA PRO A 53 -35.81 3.95 -17.90
C PRO A 53 -35.70 2.67 -17.07
N THR A 54 -34.87 1.73 -17.50
CA THR A 54 -34.65 0.45 -16.80
C THR A 54 -33.16 0.14 -16.71
N VAL A 55 -32.75 -0.43 -15.58
CA VAL A 55 -31.36 -0.86 -15.32
C VAL A 55 -31.34 -2.34 -14.97
N THR A 56 -30.40 -3.06 -15.57
CA THR A 56 -30.07 -4.45 -15.22
C THR A 56 -28.62 -4.50 -14.73
N VAL A 57 -28.39 -5.26 -13.66
CA VAL A 57 -27.07 -5.46 -13.04
C VAL A 57 -26.76 -6.95 -13.07
N THR A 58 -25.58 -7.34 -13.55
CA THR A 58 -25.21 -8.75 -13.68
C THR A 58 -23.71 -8.95 -13.40
N PRO A 59 -23.33 -9.83 -12.46
CA PRO A 59 -24.20 -10.44 -11.43
C PRO A 59 -24.74 -9.40 -10.43
N SER A 60 -25.87 -9.68 -9.79
CA SER A 60 -26.46 -8.82 -8.74
C SER A 60 -26.57 -9.51 -7.39
N THR A 61 -26.19 -10.78 -7.27
CA THR A 61 -26.29 -11.57 -6.04
C THR A 61 -25.12 -12.54 -5.94
N GLY A 62 -24.74 -12.90 -4.73
CA GLY A 62 -23.59 -13.78 -4.49
C GLY A 62 -22.28 -13.14 -4.94
N LEU A 63 -22.21 -11.81 -4.87
CA LEU A 63 -21.00 -11.07 -5.23
C LEU A 63 -19.87 -11.41 -4.26
N GLU A 64 -18.66 -11.47 -4.80
CA GLU A 64 -17.41 -11.58 -4.07
C GLU A 64 -16.50 -10.39 -4.41
N PRO A 65 -15.66 -9.92 -3.47
CA PRO A 65 -14.61 -8.94 -3.78
C PRO A 65 -13.75 -9.39 -4.96
N GLY A 66 -13.58 -8.51 -5.95
CA GLY A 66 -12.92 -8.79 -7.22
C GLY A 66 -13.87 -9.03 -8.40
N ASP A 67 -15.17 -9.28 -8.14
CA ASP A 67 -16.16 -9.46 -9.20
C ASP A 67 -16.30 -8.20 -10.07
N VAL A 68 -16.54 -8.40 -11.37
CA VAL A 68 -16.93 -7.32 -12.29
C VAL A 68 -18.44 -7.37 -12.50
N VAL A 69 -19.10 -6.28 -12.18
CA VAL A 69 -20.54 -6.09 -12.34
C VAL A 69 -20.80 -5.29 -13.61
N THR A 70 -21.51 -5.90 -14.55
CA THR A 70 -21.99 -5.23 -15.76
C THR A 70 -23.34 -4.58 -15.50
N VAL A 71 -23.43 -3.28 -15.72
CA VAL A 71 -24.64 -2.47 -15.61
C VAL A 71 -25.12 -2.10 -17.01
N THR A 72 -26.34 -2.47 -17.36
CA THR A 72 -26.97 -2.10 -18.63
C THR A 72 -28.18 -1.22 -18.37
N GLY A 73 -28.24 -0.04 -18.97
CA GLY A 73 -29.38 0.87 -18.90
C GLY A 73 -30.05 1.04 -20.26
N THR A 74 -31.38 1.22 -20.27
CA THR A 74 -32.17 1.58 -21.47
C THR A 74 -33.19 2.67 -21.13
N GLY A 75 -33.58 3.50 -22.10
CA GLY A 75 -34.56 4.57 -21.91
C GLY A 75 -33.98 5.88 -21.35
N PHE A 76 -32.66 6.01 -21.24
CA PHE A 76 -31.97 7.16 -20.64
C PHE A 76 -31.68 8.31 -21.62
N GLY A 77 -32.46 8.44 -22.69
CA GLY A 77 -32.24 9.45 -23.73
C GLY A 77 -32.60 10.88 -23.31
N PRO A 78 -32.19 11.90 -24.08
CA PRO A 78 -32.51 13.31 -23.81
C PRO A 78 -34.02 13.60 -23.82
N GLN A 79 -34.51 14.27 -22.77
CA GLN A 79 -35.89 14.78 -22.62
C GLN A 79 -35.87 16.28 -22.29
N PRO A 80 -35.53 17.15 -23.25
CA PRO A 80 -35.46 18.60 -23.00
C PRO A 80 -36.86 19.19 -22.73
N PRO A 81 -36.99 20.17 -21.82
CA PRO A 81 -35.90 20.79 -21.05
C PRO A 81 -35.53 20.02 -19.76
N ALA A 82 -36.26 18.95 -19.39
CA ALA A 82 -36.13 18.28 -18.10
C ALA A 82 -34.75 17.65 -17.85
N THR A 83 -34.05 17.22 -18.90
CA THR A 83 -32.69 16.67 -18.82
C THR A 83 -31.62 17.62 -19.36
N THR A 84 -31.94 18.89 -19.58
CA THR A 84 -30.99 19.90 -20.08
C THR A 84 -30.14 20.42 -18.92
N ALA A 85 -28.84 20.17 -18.93
CA ALA A 85 -27.93 20.53 -17.85
C ALA A 85 -27.98 22.03 -17.53
N SER A 86 -27.95 22.34 -16.25
CA SER A 86 -27.91 23.71 -15.73
C SER A 86 -26.49 24.19 -15.42
N ARG A 87 -25.51 23.28 -15.39
CA ARG A 87 -24.13 23.55 -14.95
C ARG A 87 -23.08 23.20 -16.02
N PRO A 88 -21.96 23.95 -16.12
CA PRO A 88 -20.81 23.54 -16.91
C PRO A 88 -20.27 22.15 -16.50
N PRO A 89 -19.61 21.41 -17.41
CA PRO A 89 -19.25 21.83 -18.77
C PRO A 89 -20.36 21.64 -19.81
N LEU A 90 -21.49 21.00 -19.45
CA LEU A 90 -22.57 20.65 -20.40
C LEU A 90 -23.77 21.59 -20.38
N ALA A 91 -23.66 22.78 -19.76
CA ALA A 91 -24.78 23.71 -19.62
C ALA A 91 -25.50 23.97 -20.96
N GLY A 92 -26.82 23.78 -20.98
CA GLY A 92 -27.65 23.92 -22.19
C GLY A 92 -27.68 22.70 -23.11
N GLN A 93 -26.94 21.63 -22.79
CA GLN A 93 -26.96 20.33 -23.50
C GLN A 93 -27.59 19.24 -22.64
N PHE A 94 -27.67 18.01 -23.14
CA PHE A 94 -28.09 16.85 -22.33
C PHE A 94 -27.12 16.63 -21.15
N GLY A 95 -27.65 16.63 -19.92
CA GLY A 95 -26.85 16.50 -18.70
C GLY A 95 -26.34 15.09 -18.41
N GLY A 96 -26.82 14.09 -19.14
CA GLY A 96 -26.41 12.71 -18.95
C GLY A 96 -26.99 12.05 -17.70
N VAL A 97 -26.42 10.91 -17.35
CA VAL A 97 -26.84 10.05 -16.24
C VAL A 97 -25.61 9.66 -15.44
N TYR A 98 -25.68 9.80 -14.12
CA TYR A 98 -24.71 9.17 -13.24
C TYR A 98 -25.13 7.73 -12.98
N VAL A 99 -24.17 6.82 -13.06
CA VAL A 99 -24.28 5.42 -12.64
C VAL A 99 -23.32 5.23 -11.47
N VAL A 100 -23.84 4.90 -10.30
CA VAL A 100 -23.08 4.87 -9.05
C VAL A 100 -23.27 3.53 -8.36
N PHE A 101 -22.17 2.83 -8.10
CA PHE A 101 -22.17 1.76 -7.10
C PHE A 101 -22.04 2.38 -5.71
N GLY A 102 -22.88 1.98 -4.75
CA GLY A 102 -22.76 2.49 -3.38
C GLY A 102 -23.91 2.10 -2.46
N ALA A 103 -23.89 2.63 -1.24
CA ALA A 103 -24.95 2.44 -0.25
C ALA A 103 -25.80 3.70 -0.12
N PHE A 104 -27.11 3.55 -0.32
CA PHE A 104 -28.06 4.66 -0.35
C PHE A 104 -29.17 4.39 0.65
N ALA A 105 -29.57 5.42 1.40
CA ALA A 105 -30.68 5.32 2.33
C ALA A 105 -31.97 4.94 1.58
N SER A 106 -32.88 4.22 2.23
CA SER A 106 -34.18 3.83 1.64
C SER A 106 -35.06 5.03 1.23
N THR A 107 -34.80 6.21 1.79
CA THR A 107 -35.45 7.49 1.48
C THR A 107 -34.74 8.28 0.37
N TRP A 108 -33.66 7.75 -0.22
CA TRP A 108 -32.91 8.48 -1.24
C TRP A 108 -33.71 8.64 -2.52
N LYS A 109 -34.09 9.89 -2.84
CA LYS A 109 -34.59 10.37 -4.13
C LYS A 109 -34.34 11.88 -4.26
N PRO A 110 -33.44 12.35 -5.15
CA PRO A 110 -33.23 13.78 -5.39
C PRO A 110 -34.51 14.53 -5.78
N SER A 111 -35.40 13.90 -6.54
CA SER A 111 -36.72 14.44 -6.92
C SER A 111 -37.67 14.72 -5.75
N GLU A 112 -37.46 14.05 -4.62
CA GLU A 112 -38.22 14.23 -3.39
C GLU A 112 -37.43 15.04 -2.34
N GLY A 113 -36.30 15.63 -2.72
CA GLY A 113 -35.50 16.52 -1.87
C GLY A 113 -34.48 15.82 -0.97
N ALA A 114 -34.14 14.55 -1.24
CA ALA A 114 -33.13 13.85 -0.45
C ALA A 114 -31.75 14.52 -0.56
N PRO A 115 -31.05 14.77 0.58
CA PRO A 115 -29.74 15.41 0.58
C PRO A 115 -28.67 14.47 0.03
N SER A 116 -27.52 15.03 -0.38
CA SER A 116 -26.38 14.23 -0.84
C SER A 116 -25.75 13.36 0.25
N SER A 117 -25.94 13.71 1.53
CA SER A 117 -25.52 12.88 2.66
C SER A 117 -26.31 11.57 2.81
N ALA A 118 -27.45 11.43 2.14
CA ALA A 118 -28.26 10.20 2.15
C ALA A 118 -27.71 9.09 1.23
N ARG A 119 -26.51 9.29 0.65
CA ARG A 119 -25.85 8.33 -0.21
C ARG A 119 -24.34 8.35 0.01
N VAL A 120 -23.71 7.19 -0.09
CA VAL A 120 -22.26 7.01 -0.13
C VAL A 120 -21.93 6.27 -1.41
N GLY A 121 -21.24 6.93 -2.33
CA GLY A 121 -20.74 6.30 -3.55
C GLY A 121 -19.39 5.63 -3.29
N ALA A 122 -19.18 4.46 -3.87
CA ALA A 122 -17.90 3.77 -3.80
C ALA A 122 -16.79 4.59 -4.51
N PRO A 123 -15.60 4.73 -3.90
CA PRO A 123 -14.49 5.47 -4.50
C PRO A 123 -14.17 4.98 -5.90
N GLY A 124 -14.09 5.88 -6.88
CA GLY A 124 -13.77 5.55 -8.28
C GLY A 124 -14.85 4.75 -9.05
N GLN A 125 -15.97 4.38 -8.42
CA GLN A 125 -17.04 3.57 -9.04
C GLN A 125 -18.27 4.39 -9.45
N THR A 126 -18.04 5.64 -9.83
CA THR A 126 -19.05 6.47 -10.50
C THR A 126 -18.72 6.56 -11.98
N ARG A 127 -19.73 6.42 -12.84
CA ARG A 127 -19.64 6.74 -14.28
C ARG A 127 -20.62 7.85 -14.64
N TRP A 128 -20.22 8.69 -15.59
CA TRP A 128 -21.08 9.72 -16.16
C TRP A 128 -21.36 9.42 -17.62
N VAL A 129 -22.55 8.91 -17.87
CA VAL A 129 -23.06 8.53 -19.18
C VAL A 129 -23.60 9.78 -19.89
N VAL A 130 -22.98 10.17 -21.00
CA VAL A 130 -23.29 11.41 -21.75
C VAL A 130 -23.31 11.14 -23.25
N ASN A 131 -23.74 12.11 -24.06
CA ASN A 131 -23.61 11.96 -25.52
C ASN A 131 -22.15 11.70 -25.93
N PRO A 132 -21.91 10.88 -26.98
CA PRO A 132 -20.55 10.51 -27.40
C PRO A 132 -19.62 11.71 -27.61
N GLU A 133 -20.11 12.80 -28.20
CA GLU A 133 -19.35 14.03 -28.44
C GLU A 133 -18.90 14.75 -27.16
N ASN A 134 -19.54 14.46 -26.03
CA ASN A 134 -19.31 15.12 -24.75
C ASN A 134 -18.42 14.32 -23.80
N VAL A 135 -18.07 13.08 -24.14
CA VAL A 135 -17.21 12.23 -23.28
C VAL A 135 -15.84 12.89 -23.06
N ALA A 136 -15.22 13.44 -24.11
CA ALA A 136 -13.94 14.14 -23.98
C ALA A 136 -14.08 15.43 -23.14
N THR A 137 -15.20 16.15 -23.29
CA THR A 137 -15.51 17.40 -22.57
C THR A 137 -15.56 17.20 -21.05
N ILE A 138 -15.99 16.03 -20.59
CA ILE A 138 -16.02 15.67 -19.16
C ILE A 138 -14.75 14.96 -18.67
N GLY A 139 -13.70 14.92 -19.50
CA GLY A 139 -12.40 14.35 -19.15
C GLY A 139 -12.16 12.91 -19.62
N GLY A 140 -13.02 12.37 -20.48
CA GLY A 140 -12.84 11.07 -21.11
C GLY A 140 -13.14 9.87 -20.22
N ALA A 141 -12.86 8.67 -20.74
CA ALA A 141 -13.09 7.42 -20.03
C ALA A 141 -12.27 7.30 -18.73
N SER A 142 -11.07 7.89 -18.68
CA SER A 142 -10.22 7.91 -17.47
C SER A 142 -10.82 8.70 -16.31
N ARG A 143 -11.77 9.61 -16.57
CA ARG A 143 -12.55 10.34 -15.56
C ARG A 143 -13.94 9.73 -15.34
N GLY A 144 -14.16 8.50 -15.85
CA GLY A 144 -15.43 7.79 -15.75
C GLY A 144 -16.48 8.19 -16.79
N GLY A 145 -16.12 8.92 -17.84
CA GLY A 145 -17.02 9.29 -18.93
C GLY A 145 -17.39 8.10 -19.81
N VAL A 146 -18.69 7.93 -20.08
CA VAL A 146 -19.22 6.82 -20.90
C VAL A 146 -20.16 7.38 -21.95
N ALA A 147 -20.07 6.86 -23.18
CA ALA A 147 -20.94 7.27 -24.26
C ALA A 147 -22.31 6.57 -24.14
N ILE A 148 -23.40 7.34 -24.22
CA ILE A 148 -24.75 6.81 -24.39
C ILE A 148 -24.99 6.49 -25.86
N ASN A 149 -25.72 5.41 -26.12
CA ASN A 149 -26.16 5.06 -27.47
C ASN A 149 -27.31 6.00 -27.92
N PRO A 150 -27.50 6.19 -29.24
CA PRO A 150 -28.58 7.05 -29.77
C PRO A 150 -29.99 6.63 -29.36
N ASP A 151 -30.20 5.36 -29.02
CA ASP A 151 -31.48 4.84 -28.51
C ASP A 151 -31.67 5.05 -26.99
N GLY A 152 -30.73 5.72 -26.32
CA GLY A 152 -30.74 5.97 -24.89
C GLY A 152 -30.29 4.77 -24.05
N SER A 153 -29.66 3.76 -24.65
CA SER A 153 -29.05 2.64 -23.93
C SER A 153 -27.57 2.90 -23.58
N PHE A 154 -27.05 2.21 -22.57
CA PHE A 154 -25.63 2.21 -22.22
C PHE A 154 -25.22 0.92 -21.51
N THR A 155 -23.92 0.63 -21.52
CA THR A 155 -23.31 -0.44 -20.71
C THR A 155 -22.11 0.13 -19.95
N VAL A 156 -21.99 -0.26 -18.68
CA VAL A 156 -20.93 0.15 -17.76
C VAL A 156 -20.42 -1.07 -17.00
N GLU A 157 -19.11 -1.14 -16.76
CA GLU A 157 -18.52 -2.12 -15.85
C GLU A 157 -18.01 -1.44 -14.57
N LEU A 158 -18.31 -2.06 -13.43
CA LEU A 158 -17.94 -1.63 -12.08
C LEU A 158 -17.28 -2.83 -11.38
N THR A 159 -16.27 -2.58 -10.55
CA THR A 159 -15.54 -3.66 -9.84
C THR A 159 -15.95 -3.70 -8.38
N VAL A 160 -16.29 -4.88 -7.86
CA VAL A 160 -16.59 -5.15 -6.45
C VAL A 160 -15.31 -5.14 -5.63
N THR A 161 -15.24 -4.36 -4.55
CA THR A 161 -14.07 -4.33 -3.65
C THR A 161 -14.48 -4.56 -2.19
N ASP A 162 -13.52 -4.92 -1.34
CA ASP A 162 -13.72 -5.15 0.10
C ASP A 162 -14.27 -3.90 0.83
N GLU A 163 -13.92 -2.71 0.32
CA GLU A 163 -14.38 -1.41 0.85
C GLU A 163 -15.90 -1.26 0.79
N PHE A 164 -16.59 -2.11 0.03
CA PHE A 164 -18.04 -2.07 -0.11
C PHE A 164 -18.77 -2.70 1.08
N THR A 165 -18.05 -3.51 1.88
CA THR A 165 -18.59 -4.10 3.10
C THR A 165 -18.56 -3.06 4.23
N GLY A 166 -19.74 -2.70 4.75
CA GLY A 166 -19.88 -1.68 5.80
C GLY A 166 -20.12 -0.24 5.31
N MET A 167 -20.37 -0.04 4.02
CA MET A 167 -20.82 1.26 3.48
C MET A 167 -22.21 1.62 4.04
N LEU A 168 -22.30 2.78 4.71
CA LEU A 168 -23.51 3.37 5.34
C LEU A 168 -24.34 2.35 6.16
N ALA A 169 -24.26 2.41 7.49
CA ALA A 169 -24.87 1.44 8.41
C ALA A 169 -26.38 1.12 8.17
N ASP A 170 -27.15 2.07 7.62
CA ASP A 170 -28.59 1.94 7.33
C ASP A 170 -28.93 2.03 5.82
N GLY A 171 -27.93 1.96 4.94
CA GLY A 171 -28.09 2.05 3.49
C GLY A 171 -28.39 0.70 2.83
N THR A 172 -29.13 0.73 1.71
CA THR A 172 -29.18 -0.41 0.79
C THR A 172 -28.01 -0.31 -0.18
N LEU A 173 -27.21 -1.36 -0.25
CA LEU A 173 -26.13 -1.45 -1.22
C LEU A 173 -26.69 -1.81 -2.60
N GLY A 174 -26.22 -1.12 -3.64
CA GLY A 174 -26.70 -1.34 -5.00
C GLY A 174 -26.08 -0.44 -6.04
N VAL A 175 -26.58 -0.58 -7.27
CA VAL A 175 -26.31 0.34 -8.37
C VAL A 175 -27.48 1.32 -8.49
N TYR A 176 -27.16 2.61 -8.43
CA TYR A 176 -28.11 3.69 -8.50
C TYR A 176 -27.85 4.55 -9.73
N THR A 177 -28.92 5.01 -10.38
CA THR A 177 -28.82 6.00 -11.45
C THR A 177 -29.59 7.27 -11.11
N PHE A 178 -29.13 8.42 -11.61
CA PHE A 178 -29.83 9.71 -11.49
C PHE A 178 -29.28 10.71 -12.52
N ALA A 179 -30.02 11.79 -12.77
CA ALA A 179 -29.66 12.78 -13.77
C ALA A 179 -28.34 13.53 -13.44
N GLY A 180 -27.50 13.71 -14.46
CA GLY A 180 -26.25 14.47 -14.38
C GLY A 180 -26.42 15.95 -14.77
N GLY A 181 -25.36 16.75 -14.63
CA GLY A 181 -25.36 18.14 -15.10
C GLY A 181 -26.18 19.14 -14.26
N GLY A 182 -26.47 18.80 -13.00
CA GLY A 182 -27.13 19.71 -12.05
C GLY A 182 -28.64 19.84 -12.23
N VAL A 183 -29.27 18.85 -12.87
CA VAL A 183 -30.73 18.75 -12.98
C VAL A 183 -31.25 17.55 -12.19
N VAL A 184 -32.54 17.60 -11.87
CA VAL A 184 -33.26 16.53 -11.18
C VAL A 184 -34.34 16.03 -12.13
N TYR A 185 -34.31 14.74 -12.44
CA TYR A 185 -35.27 14.11 -13.34
C TYR A 185 -35.63 12.73 -12.79
N ALA A 186 -36.79 12.66 -12.13
CA ALA A 186 -37.26 11.47 -11.41
C ALA A 186 -37.23 10.17 -12.23
N PRO A 187 -37.54 10.16 -13.55
CA PRO A 187 -37.46 8.94 -14.34
C PRO A 187 -36.05 8.32 -14.42
N PHE A 188 -34.98 9.10 -14.23
CA PHE A 188 -33.61 8.57 -14.19
C PHE A 188 -33.21 8.07 -12.79
N GLU A 189 -34.07 8.17 -11.78
CA GLU A 189 -33.77 7.74 -10.41
C GLU A 189 -34.10 6.25 -10.26
N THR A 190 -33.13 5.38 -10.54
CA THR A 190 -33.29 3.91 -10.40
C THR A 190 -32.43 3.35 -9.27
N ALA A 191 -32.84 2.23 -8.70
CA ALA A 191 -32.09 1.49 -7.69
C ALA A 191 -32.12 -0.01 -8.00
N THR A 192 -30.95 -0.64 -8.11
CA THR A 192 -30.82 -2.10 -8.25
C THR A 192 -29.99 -2.64 -7.09
N PRO A 193 -30.63 -3.24 -6.06
CA PRO A 193 -29.92 -3.81 -4.92
C PRO A 193 -28.95 -4.92 -5.33
N VAL A 194 -27.85 -5.06 -4.60
CA VAL A 194 -26.90 -6.16 -4.78
C VAL A 194 -26.61 -6.87 -3.46
N THR A 195 -26.24 -8.15 -3.52
CA THR A 195 -25.94 -8.96 -2.32
C THR A 195 -24.62 -9.73 -2.47
N PHE A 196 -23.87 -9.85 -1.38
CA PHE A 196 -22.63 -10.63 -1.31
C PHE A 196 -22.88 -12.10 -0.97
N ALA A 197 -21.92 -12.97 -1.30
CA ALA A 197 -21.89 -14.33 -0.79
C ALA A 197 -21.70 -14.34 0.75
N PRO A 198 -22.34 -15.27 1.49
CA PRO A 198 -22.12 -15.40 2.93
C PRO A 198 -20.67 -15.83 3.22
N PRO A 199 -20.07 -15.36 4.33
CA PRO A 199 -18.70 -15.74 4.68
C PRO A 199 -18.57 -17.25 4.92
N PRO A 200 -17.40 -17.86 4.63
CA PRO A 200 -17.20 -19.30 4.79
C PRO A 200 -17.24 -19.74 6.27
N PRO A 201 -17.59 -21.01 6.55
CA PRO A 201 -17.52 -21.58 7.90
C PRO A 201 -16.10 -21.62 8.46
N SER A 202 -15.94 -21.32 9.74
CA SER A 202 -14.64 -21.28 10.42
C SER A 202 -14.74 -21.64 11.90
N ILE A 203 -13.73 -22.32 12.45
CA ILE A 203 -13.63 -22.58 13.90
C ILE A 203 -12.43 -21.87 14.51
N THR A 204 -12.54 -21.56 15.80
CA THR A 204 -11.43 -21.16 16.68
C THR A 204 -11.37 -22.15 17.83
N VAL A 205 -10.17 -22.65 18.17
CA VAL A 205 -9.95 -23.57 19.30
C VAL A 205 -9.05 -22.89 20.32
N THR A 206 -9.36 -23.01 21.61
CA THR A 206 -8.56 -22.38 22.68
C THR A 206 -8.63 -23.19 23.97
N PRO A 207 -7.51 -23.48 24.64
CA PRO A 207 -6.13 -23.31 24.16
C PRO A 207 -5.77 -24.40 23.14
N THR A 208 -4.78 -24.17 22.27
CA THR A 208 -4.28 -25.23 21.37
C THR A 208 -2.91 -25.81 21.75
N GLU A 209 -2.23 -25.19 22.71
CA GLU A 209 -0.89 -25.56 23.16
C GLU A 209 -0.82 -25.61 24.70
N GLY A 210 0.25 -26.21 25.22
CA GLY A 210 0.45 -26.35 26.67
C GLY A 210 -0.53 -27.33 27.34
N LEU A 211 -1.20 -28.16 26.54
CA LEU A 211 -2.22 -29.09 27.01
C LEU A 211 -1.56 -30.32 27.65
N GLN A 212 -2.16 -30.80 28.73
CA GLN A 212 -1.87 -32.08 29.35
C GLN A 212 -3.07 -33.04 29.15
N PRO A 213 -2.84 -34.36 29.18
CA PRO A 213 -3.95 -35.31 29.23
C PRO A 213 -4.89 -34.99 30.41
N GLY A 214 -6.16 -34.77 30.12
CA GLY A 214 -7.18 -34.32 31.08
C GLY A 214 -7.59 -32.86 30.96
N ASP A 215 -6.84 -32.02 30.23
CA ASP A 215 -7.19 -30.61 30.02
C ASP A 215 -8.42 -30.44 29.11
N THR A 216 -9.06 -29.28 29.17
CA THR A 216 -10.24 -28.95 28.36
C THR A 216 -9.91 -27.88 27.33
N VAL A 217 -10.31 -28.10 26.08
CA VAL A 217 -10.29 -27.10 25.00
C VAL A 217 -11.70 -26.65 24.66
N THR A 218 -11.85 -25.35 24.43
CA THR A 218 -13.08 -24.73 23.93
C THR A 218 -12.96 -24.51 22.42
N VAL A 219 -14.00 -24.90 21.68
CA VAL A 219 -14.11 -24.75 20.23
C VAL A 219 -15.29 -23.85 19.94
N THR A 220 -15.07 -22.69 19.34
CA THR A 220 -16.12 -21.81 18.83
C THR A 220 -16.20 -21.92 17.31
N GLY A 221 -17.39 -22.11 16.77
CA GLY A 221 -17.65 -22.14 15.34
C GLY A 221 -18.47 -20.94 14.88
N ALA A 222 -18.25 -20.49 13.64
CA ALA A 222 -19.04 -19.45 12.97
C ALA A 222 -19.45 -19.91 11.56
N ASN A 223 -20.62 -19.44 11.10
CA ASN A 223 -21.17 -19.70 9.76
C ASN A 223 -21.44 -21.17 9.41
N PHE A 224 -21.68 -22.07 10.39
CA PHE A 224 -22.01 -23.49 10.16
C PHE A 224 -23.52 -23.75 9.96
N GLY A 225 -24.26 -22.75 9.46
CA GLY A 225 -25.71 -22.85 9.27
C GLY A 225 -26.14 -23.85 8.17
N PRO A 226 -27.42 -24.22 8.10
CA PRO A 226 -27.96 -25.10 7.04
C PRO A 226 -27.76 -24.52 5.63
N GLN A 227 -27.31 -25.36 4.70
CA GLN A 227 -27.15 -25.07 3.26
C GLN A 227 -27.80 -26.19 2.45
N PRO A 228 -29.14 -26.26 2.34
CA PRO A 228 -29.82 -27.30 1.59
C PRO A 228 -29.59 -27.17 0.07
N PRO A 229 -29.43 -28.29 -0.67
CA PRO A 229 -29.46 -29.66 -0.18
C PRO A 229 -28.12 -30.15 0.37
N ALA A 230 -27.04 -29.39 0.21
CA ALA A 230 -25.66 -29.82 0.49
C ALA A 230 -25.42 -30.31 1.93
N THR A 231 -26.12 -29.74 2.92
CA THR A 231 -26.02 -30.16 4.33
C THR A 231 -27.25 -30.94 4.84
N THR A 232 -28.12 -31.42 3.94
CA THR A 232 -29.30 -32.20 4.32
C THR A 232 -28.92 -33.66 4.55
N ALA A 233 -29.05 -34.15 5.79
CA ALA A 233 -28.65 -35.49 6.17
C ALA A 233 -29.33 -36.58 5.32
N SER A 234 -28.54 -37.57 4.94
CA SER A 234 -28.97 -38.73 4.17
C SER A 234 -29.29 -39.94 5.05
N ARG A 235 -28.92 -39.91 6.35
CA ARG A 235 -29.02 -41.05 7.27
C ARG A 235 -29.84 -40.73 8.52
N PRO A 236 -30.57 -41.71 9.10
CA PRO A 236 -31.19 -41.56 10.42
C PRO A 236 -30.16 -41.22 11.51
N PRO A 237 -30.56 -40.54 12.60
CA PRO A 237 -31.93 -40.14 12.94
C PRO A 237 -32.39 -38.82 12.29
N LEU A 238 -31.53 -38.09 11.58
CA LEU A 238 -31.82 -36.75 11.04
C LEU A 238 -32.11 -36.72 9.54
N ALA A 239 -32.39 -37.87 8.90
CA ALA A 239 -32.60 -37.95 7.46
C ALA A 239 -33.64 -36.91 6.98
N GLY A 240 -33.27 -36.09 5.98
CA GLY A 240 -34.11 -35.02 5.45
C GLY A 240 -34.08 -33.69 6.22
N GLN A 241 -33.30 -33.59 7.30
CA GLN A 241 -33.07 -32.37 8.06
C GLN A 241 -31.60 -31.91 7.96
N PHE A 242 -31.26 -30.78 8.57
CA PHE A 242 -29.85 -30.36 8.68
C PHE A 242 -29.02 -31.45 9.39
N GLY A 243 -27.99 -31.95 8.71
CA GLY A 243 -27.15 -33.03 9.22
C GLY A 243 -26.19 -32.62 10.32
N GLY A 244 -26.07 -31.32 10.59
CA GLY A 244 -25.18 -30.79 11.62
C GLY A 244 -23.71 -30.86 11.23
N VAL A 245 -22.88 -30.57 12.21
CA VAL A 245 -21.42 -30.66 12.10
C VAL A 245 -20.90 -31.52 13.25
N TYR A 246 -20.04 -32.49 12.93
CA TYR A 246 -19.24 -33.17 13.93
C TYR A 246 -18.06 -32.29 14.30
N VAL A 247 -17.80 -32.12 15.59
CA VAL A 247 -16.61 -31.48 16.13
C VAL A 247 -15.86 -32.56 16.91
N VAL A 248 -14.70 -32.96 16.42
CA VAL A 248 -14.00 -34.17 16.89
C VAL A 248 -12.61 -33.82 17.36
N PHE A 249 -12.28 -34.18 18.60
CA PHE A 249 -10.89 -34.26 19.04
C PHE A 249 -10.34 -35.66 18.71
N GLY A 250 -9.16 -35.72 18.09
CA GLY A 250 -8.52 -36.97 17.71
C GLY A 250 -7.37 -36.76 16.71
N ALA A 251 -6.95 -37.82 16.02
CA ALA A 251 -5.90 -37.76 15.00
C ALA A 251 -6.48 -37.73 13.58
N PHE A 252 -5.92 -36.96 12.67
CA PHE A 252 -6.31 -36.90 11.26
C PHE A 252 -5.09 -36.80 10.34
N ALA A 253 -5.10 -37.50 9.21
CA ALA A 253 -4.03 -37.49 8.21
C ALA A 253 -4.03 -36.19 7.39
N SER A 254 -2.94 -35.88 6.69
CA SER A 254 -2.88 -34.70 5.80
C SER A 254 -3.94 -34.69 4.69
N THR A 255 -4.45 -35.87 4.32
CA THR A 255 -5.48 -36.11 3.30
C THR A 255 -6.81 -36.58 3.90
N TRP A 256 -7.18 -36.12 5.10
CA TRP A 256 -8.32 -36.65 5.87
C TRP A 256 -9.73 -36.33 5.33
N LYS A 257 -9.82 -35.37 4.41
CA LYS A 257 -11.07 -34.71 3.99
C LYS A 257 -12.03 -35.64 3.25
N PRO A 258 -13.26 -35.86 3.77
CA PRO A 258 -14.28 -36.63 3.07
C PRO A 258 -14.63 -36.11 1.67
N SER A 259 -14.61 -34.78 1.46
CA SER A 259 -14.88 -34.14 0.17
C SER A 259 -13.88 -34.50 -0.92
N GLU A 260 -12.66 -34.86 -0.54
CA GLU A 260 -11.59 -35.29 -1.43
C GLU A 260 -11.56 -36.83 -1.56
N GLY A 261 -12.58 -37.53 -1.03
CA GLY A 261 -12.72 -38.99 -1.11
C GLY A 261 -11.96 -39.77 -0.04
N ALA A 262 -11.46 -39.10 1.00
CA ALA A 262 -10.68 -39.74 2.05
C ALA A 262 -11.49 -40.80 2.83
N PRO A 263 -10.92 -42.00 3.06
CA PRO A 263 -11.59 -43.02 3.87
C PRO A 263 -11.71 -42.56 5.33
N SER A 264 -12.68 -43.10 6.07
CA SER A 264 -12.81 -42.78 7.50
C SER A 264 -11.58 -43.17 8.31
N SER A 265 -10.75 -44.12 7.85
CA SER A 265 -9.49 -44.48 8.49
C SER A 265 -8.43 -43.37 8.43
N ALA A 266 -8.61 -42.34 7.61
CA ALA A 266 -7.74 -41.17 7.59
C ALA A 266 -7.99 -40.22 8.78
N ARG A 267 -8.96 -40.53 9.64
CA ARG A 267 -9.27 -39.78 10.86
C ARG A 267 -9.76 -40.70 11.98
N VAL A 268 -9.22 -40.53 13.18
CA VAL A 268 -9.51 -41.34 14.36
C VAL A 268 -9.93 -40.39 15.47
N GLY A 269 -11.19 -40.47 15.89
CA GLY A 269 -11.70 -39.66 17.01
C GLY A 269 -11.39 -40.30 18.36
N ALA A 270 -11.01 -39.50 19.36
CA ALA A 270 -10.82 -39.98 20.72
C ALA A 270 -12.17 -40.39 21.35
N PRO A 271 -12.26 -41.53 22.05
CA PRO A 271 -13.48 -42.02 22.68
C PRO A 271 -14.15 -40.96 23.56
N GLY A 272 -15.42 -40.67 23.27
CA GLY A 272 -16.21 -39.70 24.03
C GLY A 272 -15.93 -38.22 23.71
N GLN A 273 -14.95 -37.91 22.86
CA GLN A 273 -14.55 -36.55 22.49
C GLN A 273 -14.99 -36.15 21.08
N THR A 274 -16.13 -36.68 20.66
CA THR A 274 -16.87 -36.23 19.48
C THR A 274 -18.15 -35.54 19.93
N LYS A 275 -18.35 -34.29 19.53
CA LYS A 275 -19.64 -33.61 19.64
C LYS A 275 -20.33 -33.57 18.29
N TRP A 276 -21.65 -33.61 18.33
CA TRP A 276 -22.49 -33.43 17.15
C TRP A 276 -23.35 -32.20 17.36
N VAL A 277 -22.95 -31.12 16.68
CA VAL A 277 -23.63 -29.83 16.71
C VAL A 277 -24.77 -29.87 15.70
N VAL A 278 -26.00 -29.69 16.17
CA VAL A 278 -27.24 -29.81 15.40
C VAL A 278 -28.19 -28.68 15.79
N ASN A 279 -29.31 -28.53 15.06
CA ASN A 279 -30.34 -27.60 15.50
C ASN A 279 -30.80 -27.89 16.94
N PRO A 280 -31.14 -26.87 17.74
CA PRO A 280 -31.52 -27.04 19.14
C PRO A 280 -32.60 -28.12 19.37
N GLU A 281 -33.61 -28.19 18.50
CA GLU A 281 -34.70 -29.17 18.56
C GLU A 281 -34.25 -30.63 18.37
N ASN A 282 -33.09 -30.85 17.74
CA ASN A 282 -32.59 -32.16 17.36
C ASN A 282 -31.60 -32.76 18.36
N VAL A 283 -31.14 -31.97 19.35
CA VAL A 283 -30.17 -32.43 20.36
C VAL A 283 -30.71 -33.64 21.14
N ALA A 284 -31.98 -33.64 21.54
CA ALA A 284 -32.60 -34.77 22.24
C ALA A 284 -32.72 -36.02 21.35
N THR A 285 -33.02 -35.84 20.06
CA THR A 285 -33.17 -36.90 19.06
C THR A 285 -31.89 -37.70 18.86
N ILE A 286 -30.73 -37.04 18.94
CA ILE A 286 -29.42 -37.70 18.85
C ILE A 286 -28.91 -38.24 20.21
N GLY A 287 -29.76 -38.23 21.23
CA GLY A 287 -29.48 -38.78 22.56
C GLY A 287 -28.99 -37.75 23.59
N GLY A 288 -29.10 -36.46 23.30
CA GLY A 288 -28.82 -35.36 24.22
C GLY A 288 -27.33 -35.08 24.45
N ALA A 289 -27.05 -34.14 25.35
CA ALA A 289 -25.69 -33.74 25.71
C ALA A 289 -24.83 -34.91 26.23
N SER A 290 -25.43 -35.90 26.89
CA SER A 290 -24.74 -37.11 27.39
C SER A 290 -24.21 -38.01 26.26
N ARG A 291 -24.73 -37.86 25.04
CA ARG A 291 -24.25 -38.53 23.81
C ARG A 291 -23.41 -37.59 22.93
N GLY A 292 -23.05 -36.41 23.45
CA GLY A 292 -22.26 -35.41 22.73
C GLY A 292 -23.08 -34.44 21.87
N GLY A 293 -24.41 -34.41 21.99
CA GLY A 293 -25.24 -33.46 21.24
C GLY A 293 -25.08 -32.01 21.74
N VAL A 294 -24.93 -31.07 20.80
CA VAL A 294 -24.76 -29.64 21.07
C VAL A 294 -25.68 -28.83 20.15
N ALA A 295 -26.25 -27.75 20.66
CA ALA A 295 -27.14 -26.88 19.89
C ALA A 295 -26.34 -25.84 19.09
N ILE A 296 -26.64 -25.68 17.81
CA ILE A 296 -26.17 -24.55 16.99
C ILE A 296 -27.05 -23.32 17.20
N ASN A 297 -26.46 -22.14 17.16
CA ASN A 297 -27.18 -20.88 17.18
C ASN A 297 -27.83 -20.60 15.81
N PRO A 298 -28.90 -19.77 15.74
CA PRO A 298 -29.58 -19.44 14.48
C PRO A 298 -28.68 -18.77 13.42
N ASP A 299 -27.63 -18.08 13.84
CA ASP A 299 -26.61 -17.47 12.97
C ASP A 299 -25.55 -18.47 12.48
N GLY A 300 -25.68 -19.75 12.83
CA GLY A 300 -24.72 -20.80 12.50
C GLY A 300 -23.48 -20.84 13.40
N SER A 301 -23.45 -20.08 14.50
CA SER A 301 -22.38 -20.17 15.49
C SER A 301 -22.61 -21.28 16.52
N PHE A 302 -21.55 -21.75 17.19
CA PHE A 302 -21.66 -22.70 18.30
C PHE A 302 -20.43 -22.63 19.21
N GLU A 303 -20.53 -23.23 20.41
CA GLU A 303 -19.42 -23.44 21.33
C GLU A 303 -19.44 -24.88 21.88
N VAL A 304 -18.27 -25.51 21.94
CA VAL A 304 -18.08 -26.91 22.36
C VAL A 304 -16.87 -27.02 23.27
N GLN A 305 -16.94 -27.84 24.34
CA GLN A 305 -15.77 -28.24 25.13
C GLN A 305 -15.40 -29.70 24.88
N LEU A 306 -14.09 -29.96 24.73
CA LEU A 306 -13.50 -31.29 24.53
C LEU A 306 -12.37 -31.52 25.53
N THR A 307 -12.22 -32.75 26.02
CA THR A 307 -11.12 -33.12 26.92
C THR A 307 -9.98 -33.75 26.13
N VAL A 308 -8.76 -33.33 26.41
CA VAL A 308 -7.53 -33.76 25.74
C VAL A 308 -7.05 -35.09 26.30
N THR A 309 -6.57 -35.96 25.42
CA THR A 309 -5.93 -37.24 25.75
C THR A 309 -4.76 -37.48 24.80
N ASP A 310 -3.65 -38.02 25.29
CA ASP A 310 -2.43 -38.34 24.51
C ASP A 310 -2.47 -39.72 23.84
N GLU A 311 -3.41 -40.59 24.23
CA GLU A 311 -3.56 -41.97 23.72
C GLU A 311 -3.62 -42.08 22.18
N PHE A 312 -3.97 -40.98 21.49
CA PHE A 312 -4.14 -40.94 20.03
C PHE A 312 -2.95 -40.32 19.28
N ALA A 313 -1.93 -39.82 19.97
CA ALA A 313 -0.71 -39.31 19.35
C ALA A 313 0.02 -40.44 18.60
N GLY A 314 0.26 -40.25 17.29
CA GLY A 314 0.97 -41.23 16.46
C GLY A 314 0.14 -42.45 16.00
N MET A 315 -1.18 -42.46 16.21
CA MET A 315 -2.06 -43.55 15.73
C MET A 315 -2.18 -43.64 14.20
N LEU A 316 -1.84 -42.56 13.49
CA LEU A 316 -1.73 -42.55 12.03
C LEU A 316 -0.30 -42.17 11.65
N ALA A 317 0.27 -42.86 10.65
CA ALA A 317 1.67 -42.70 10.26
C ALA A 317 2.04 -41.28 9.79
N ASP A 318 1.07 -40.52 9.28
CA ASP A 318 1.13 -39.10 8.93
C ASP A 318 0.08 -38.26 9.70
N GLY A 319 -0.37 -38.78 10.85
CA GLY A 319 -1.46 -38.20 11.64
C GLY A 319 -1.07 -36.98 12.44
N THR A 320 -1.92 -35.96 12.37
CA THR A 320 -1.90 -34.78 13.24
C THR A 320 -2.97 -34.93 14.31
N LEU A 321 -2.60 -34.82 15.59
CA LEU A 321 -3.57 -34.73 16.68
C LEU A 321 -4.21 -33.34 16.68
N GLY A 322 -5.52 -33.23 16.85
CA GLY A 322 -6.19 -31.93 16.92
C GLY A 322 -7.72 -32.02 16.95
N VAL A 323 -8.36 -30.88 16.70
CA VAL A 323 -9.80 -30.78 16.50
C VAL A 323 -10.09 -30.68 15.01
N TYR A 324 -11.01 -31.47 14.49
CA TYR A 324 -11.49 -31.34 13.11
C TYR A 324 -13.00 -31.37 13.06
N THR A 325 -13.55 -30.69 12.06
CA THR A 325 -14.99 -30.68 11.80
C THR A 325 -15.32 -31.29 10.45
N TYR A 326 -16.51 -31.85 10.33
CA TYR A 326 -17.04 -32.29 9.04
C TYR A 326 -18.55 -32.44 9.14
N ALA A 327 -19.21 -32.46 7.99
CA ALA A 327 -20.66 -32.56 7.94
C ALA A 327 -21.17 -33.87 8.57
N GLY A 328 -22.20 -33.75 9.41
CA GLY A 328 -22.86 -34.86 10.07
C GLY A 328 -23.98 -35.47 9.23
N GLY A 329 -24.57 -36.57 9.72
CA GLY A 329 -25.76 -37.15 9.08
C GLY A 329 -25.53 -37.84 7.73
N GLY A 330 -24.28 -38.20 7.41
CA GLY A 330 -23.93 -38.98 6.22
C GLY A 330 -23.81 -38.17 4.92
N VAL A 331 -23.65 -36.86 5.03
CA VAL A 331 -23.32 -35.98 3.90
C VAL A 331 -21.86 -35.58 3.92
N VAL A 332 -21.39 -35.09 2.77
CA VAL A 332 -20.04 -34.57 2.58
C VAL A 332 -20.20 -33.13 2.09
N TYR A 333 -19.62 -32.19 2.83
CA TYR A 333 -19.71 -30.77 2.53
C TYR A 333 -18.38 -30.11 2.88
N ALA A 334 -17.56 -29.84 1.85
CA ALA A 334 -16.20 -29.34 2.01
C ALA A 334 -16.09 -28.07 2.87
N PRO A 335 -17.03 -27.10 2.81
CA PRO A 335 -16.94 -25.92 3.68
C PRO A 335 -17.05 -26.22 5.18
N PHE A 336 -17.61 -27.37 5.59
CA PHE A 336 -17.61 -27.80 6.99
C PHE A 336 -16.37 -28.62 7.37
N GLU A 337 -15.42 -28.81 6.45
CA GLU A 337 -14.21 -29.58 6.72
C GLU A 337 -13.08 -28.65 7.18
N THR A 338 -13.11 -28.30 8.47
CA THR A 338 -12.06 -27.52 9.12
C THR A 338 -11.20 -28.42 9.99
N ALA A 339 -9.95 -28.02 10.24
CA ALA A 339 -9.09 -28.70 11.19
C ALA A 339 -8.19 -27.69 11.91
N THR A 340 -7.89 -27.97 13.17
CA THR A 340 -7.01 -27.18 14.04
C THR A 340 -6.15 -28.17 14.83
N PRO A 341 -4.85 -28.31 14.51
CA PRO A 341 -3.91 -29.13 15.26
C PRO A 341 -3.85 -28.73 16.74
N LEU A 342 -3.62 -29.71 17.62
CA LEU A 342 -3.39 -29.50 19.05
C LEU A 342 -2.08 -30.14 19.49
N SER A 343 -1.42 -29.57 20.51
CA SER A 343 -0.20 -30.13 21.10
C SER A 343 -0.36 -30.51 22.56
N VAL A 344 0.07 -31.73 22.90
CA VAL A 344 -0.03 -32.32 24.24
C VAL A 344 1.38 -32.64 24.75
N GLY A 345 1.76 -32.08 25.89
CA GLY A 345 3.11 -32.25 26.46
C GLY A 345 3.37 -33.68 26.99
N ALA A 346 4.62 -34.14 26.91
CA ALA A 346 5.00 -35.49 27.33
C ALA A 346 5.12 -35.64 28.87
N PRO A 347 4.76 -36.79 29.47
CA PRO A 347 4.91 -37.03 30.90
C PRO A 347 6.39 -37.14 31.31
N GLU A 348 6.78 -36.41 32.34
CA GLU A 348 8.15 -36.31 32.85
C GLU A 348 8.65 -37.65 33.46
N PRO A 349 9.88 -38.13 33.14
CA PRO A 349 10.36 -39.42 33.62
C PRO A 349 10.77 -39.40 35.10
N THR A 350 10.29 -40.37 35.87
CA THR A 350 10.62 -40.56 37.29
C THR A 350 12.08 -41.03 37.47
N PRO A 351 12.96 -40.30 38.18
CA PRO A 351 14.36 -40.71 38.34
C PRO A 351 14.55 -41.86 39.35
N THR A 352 15.45 -42.79 38.99
CA THR A 352 15.82 -43.99 39.77
C THR A 352 16.90 -43.67 40.83
N PRO A 353 16.82 -44.19 42.07
CA PRO A 353 17.69 -43.79 43.19
C PRO A 353 19.13 -44.35 43.13
N THR A 354 20.13 -43.52 43.46
CA THR A 354 21.55 -43.90 43.67
C THR A 354 21.96 -43.59 45.14
N PRO A 355 22.75 -44.46 45.83
CA PRO A 355 22.84 -44.49 47.29
C PRO A 355 23.76 -43.46 47.97
N THR A 356 23.36 -43.19 49.22
CA THR A 356 23.76 -42.21 50.24
C THR A 356 25.12 -42.42 50.93
N PRO A 357 25.82 -41.33 51.29
CA PRO A 357 26.54 -41.23 52.57
C PRO A 357 25.85 -40.28 53.59
N THR A 358 25.85 -40.75 54.84
CA THR A 358 25.16 -40.33 56.09
C THR A 358 25.71 -39.01 56.71
N PRO A 359 25.08 -38.40 57.75
CA PRO A 359 24.55 -37.03 57.72
C PRO A 359 25.25 -36.04 58.68
N THR A 360 25.01 -34.74 58.51
CA THR A 360 25.27 -33.68 59.52
C THR A 360 24.13 -32.64 59.44
N PRO A 361 23.62 -32.14 60.58
CA PRO A 361 22.20 -31.79 60.72
C PRO A 361 21.72 -30.51 60.03
N THR A 362 20.47 -30.65 59.57
CA THR A 362 19.47 -29.74 59.01
C THR A 362 19.45 -28.29 59.54
N PRO A 363 19.59 -27.29 58.65
CA PRO A 363 18.80 -26.07 58.69
C PRO A 363 17.47 -26.25 57.92
N THR A 364 16.40 -25.71 58.51
CA THR A 364 15.01 -25.64 58.03
C THR A 364 14.87 -25.34 56.53
N PRO A 365 13.95 -25.99 55.79
CA PRO A 365 13.80 -25.81 54.35
C PRO A 365 13.38 -24.38 53.97
N THR A 366 14.20 -23.75 53.13
CA THR A 366 13.82 -22.66 52.23
C THR A 366 13.00 -23.26 51.08
N PRO A 367 11.95 -22.59 50.56
CA PRO A 367 11.11 -23.11 49.47
C PRO A 367 11.94 -23.60 48.27
N ASP A 368 11.61 -24.80 47.81
CA ASP A 368 12.24 -25.48 46.69
C ASP A 368 11.91 -24.73 45.39
N VAL A 369 12.94 -24.34 44.66
CA VAL A 369 12.84 -23.68 43.36
C VAL A 369 12.93 -24.78 42.31
N THR A 370 11.83 -25.04 41.61
CA THR A 370 11.78 -25.89 40.42
C THR A 370 12.96 -25.57 39.50
N PRO A 371 13.79 -26.56 39.12
CA PRO A 371 14.89 -26.31 38.19
C PRO A 371 14.30 -25.85 36.84
N PRO A 372 14.90 -24.84 36.19
CA PRO A 372 14.40 -24.32 34.93
C PRO A 372 14.36 -25.42 33.85
N PRO A 373 13.37 -25.39 32.94
CA PRO A 373 13.24 -26.36 31.85
C PRO A 373 14.54 -26.43 31.04
N ALA A 374 14.96 -27.64 30.70
CA ALA A 374 16.16 -27.87 29.91
C ALA A 374 15.99 -27.30 28.49
N ASP A 375 17.02 -26.60 27.99
CA ASP A 375 17.03 -26.02 26.65
C ASP A 375 16.87 -27.11 25.57
N PRO A 376 16.11 -26.85 24.49
CA PRO A 376 15.92 -27.82 23.42
C PRO A 376 17.24 -28.16 22.70
N SER A 377 17.39 -29.42 22.27
CA SER A 377 18.64 -29.92 21.65
C SER A 377 18.60 -30.05 20.11
N THR A 378 17.40 -30.11 19.52
CA THR A 378 17.14 -30.27 18.09
C THR A 378 17.25 -28.93 17.40
N ALA A 379 18.10 -28.84 16.38
CA ALA A 379 18.28 -27.61 15.60
C ALA A 379 16.98 -27.16 14.91
N GLY A 380 16.57 -25.93 15.16
CA GLY A 380 15.45 -25.31 14.45
C GLY A 380 15.79 -24.95 13.00
N SER A 381 14.78 -24.93 12.13
CA SER A 381 14.94 -24.57 10.71
C SER A 381 13.61 -24.18 10.04
N LEU A 382 13.65 -23.44 8.94
CA LEU A 382 12.54 -23.14 8.03
C LEU A 382 12.88 -23.66 6.65
N ARG A 383 11.97 -24.39 6.02
CA ARG A 383 12.05 -24.99 4.69
C ARG A 383 10.98 -24.39 3.81
N TRP A 384 11.38 -23.78 2.70
CA TRP A 384 10.46 -23.02 1.85
C TRP A 384 11.05 -22.81 0.45
N GLY A 385 10.24 -23.02 -0.59
CA GLY A 385 10.63 -22.86 -2.01
C GLY A 385 10.31 -21.49 -2.60
N VAL A 386 9.76 -20.57 -1.80
CA VAL A 386 9.24 -19.27 -2.25
C VAL A 386 8.10 -19.41 -3.25
N LYS A 387 8.38 -19.64 -4.54
CA LYS A 387 7.38 -19.91 -5.59
C LYS A 387 8.02 -20.45 -6.87
N GLN A 388 7.74 -21.72 -7.20
CA GLN A 388 8.31 -22.38 -8.38
C GLN A 388 8.17 -21.60 -9.72
N SER A 389 7.02 -20.97 -9.99
CA SER A 389 6.83 -20.23 -11.25
C SER A 389 7.65 -18.94 -11.33
N PHE A 390 8.09 -18.38 -10.20
CA PHE A 390 9.00 -17.24 -10.17
C PHE A 390 10.44 -17.71 -10.40
N ASP A 391 10.84 -18.82 -9.79
CA ASP A 391 12.11 -19.47 -10.06
C ASP A 391 12.27 -19.78 -11.56
N ASP A 392 11.26 -20.39 -12.18
CA ASP A 392 11.24 -20.74 -13.61
C ASP A 392 11.32 -19.51 -14.54
N TYR A 393 10.70 -18.41 -14.12
CA TYR A 393 10.77 -17.13 -14.83
C TYR A 393 12.16 -16.51 -14.74
N VAL A 394 12.71 -16.44 -13.52
CA VAL A 394 14.03 -15.90 -13.20
C VAL A 394 15.10 -16.62 -14.00
N VAL A 395 15.12 -17.96 -14.02
CA VAL A 395 16.12 -18.74 -14.76
C VAL A 395 15.74 -19.01 -16.23
N GLY A 396 14.55 -18.59 -16.64
CA GLY A 396 14.01 -18.83 -17.98
C GLY A 396 14.64 -17.93 -19.04
N PRO A 397 14.37 -18.16 -20.33
CA PRO A 397 14.99 -17.41 -21.44
C PRO A 397 14.58 -15.92 -21.51
N ILE A 398 13.62 -15.51 -20.67
CA ILE A 398 13.06 -14.15 -20.63
C ILE A 398 13.82 -13.29 -19.62
N ALA A 399 14.01 -13.77 -18.39
CA ALA A 399 14.78 -13.06 -17.38
C ALA A 399 16.26 -13.47 -17.36
N GLN A 400 16.63 -14.65 -17.89
CA GLN A 400 18.02 -15.12 -18.05
C GLN A 400 18.88 -14.96 -16.78
N GLY A 401 18.24 -15.13 -15.64
CA GLY A 401 18.72 -14.77 -14.34
C GLY A 401 19.22 -15.94 -13.49
N THR A 402 19.65 -15.63 -12.27
CA THR A 402 20.24 -16.59 -11.33
C THR A 402 19.50 -16.61 -10.00
N ILE A 403 19.51 -17.78 -9.34
CA ILE A 403 18.98 -17.94 -7.99
C ILE A 403 20.14 -18.34 -7.09
N THR A 404 20.43 -17.51 -6.09
CA THR A 404 21.55 -17.70 -5.17
C THR A 404 21.04 -17.85 -3.74
N VAL A 405 21.52 -18.89 -3.04
CA VAL A 405 21.18 -19.13 -1.63
C VAL A 405 22.42 -18.90 -0.76
N SER A 406 22.30 -18.06 0.26
CA SER A 406 23.38 -17.71 1.20
C SER A 406 22.91 -17.85 2.65
N GLY A 407 23.79 -18.29 3.56
CA GLY A 407 23.44 -18.49 4.98
C GLY A 407 22.35 -19.55 5.26
N ALA A 408 21.90 -20.25 4.23
CA ALA A 408 20.92 -21.33 4.20
C ALA A 408 21.41 -22.44 3.25
N SER A 409 20.78 -23.62 3.25
CA SER A 409 21.06 -24.69 2.26
C SER A 409 19.95 -24.79 1.23
N ALA A 410 20.25 -25.29 0.04
CA ALA A 410 19.27 -25.53 -1.01
C ALA A 410 19.26 -27.00 -1.46
N GLN A 411 18.09 -27.62 -1.53
CA GLN A 411 17.87 -28.97 -2.06
C GLN A 411 16.79 -28.90 -3.14
N GLY A 412 17.19 -28.95 -4.42
CA GLY A 412 16.28 -28.58 -5.51
C GLY A 412 15.94 -27.08 -5.47
N SER A 413 14.66 -26.73 -5.59
CA SER A 413 14.11 -25.37 -5.39
C SER A 413 13.78 -25.05 -3.92
N VAL A 414 13.88 -26.01 -3.00
CA VAL A 414 13.58 -25.78 -1.58
C VAL A 414 14.80 -25.23 -0.84
N VAL A 415 14.64 -24.08 -0.18
CA VAL A 415 15.65 -23.45 0.67
C VAL A 415 15.41 -23.80 2.14
N VAL A 416 16.47 -24.10 2.88
CA VAL A 416 16.45 -24.49 4.30
C VAL A 416 17.26 -23.47 5.11
N PHE A 417 16.55 -22.58 5.78
CA PHE A 417 17.04 -21.52 6.65
C PHE A 417 17.20 -22.06 8.09
N PRO A 418 18.39 -22.11 8.68
CA PRO A 418 18.55 -22.54 10.06
C PRO A 418 18.01 -21.49 11.05
N GLN A 419 17.49 -21.92 12.19
CA GLN A 419 17.04 -21.02 13.25
C GLN A 419 18.23 -20.26 13.84
N SER A 420 18.07 -18.95 13.97
CA SER A 420 19.17 -18.03 14.31
C SER A 420 19.16 -17.57 15.77
N SER A 421 18.01 -17.64 16.45
CA SER A 421 17.87 -17.26 17.85
C SER A 421 16.87 -18.18 18.55
N PRO A 422 16.92 -18.30 19.89
CA PRO A 422 15.84 -18.95 20.64
C PRO A 422 14.51 -18.27 20.31
N ALA A 423 13.41 -19.02 20.39
CA ALA A 423 12.10 -18.42 20.25
C ALA A 423 11.87 -17.39 21.36
N GLY A 424 11.49 -16.17 21.00
CA GLY A 424 11.11 -15.16 21.98
C GLY A 424 9.79 -15.53 22.65
N THR A 425 9.51 -14.92 23.81
CA THR A 425 8.22 -15.07 24.53
C THR A 425 7.00 -14.54 23.77
N THR A 426 7.23 -13.88 22.63
CA THR A 426 6.23 -13.30 21.73
C THR A 426 5.82 -14.22 20.57
N GLY A 427 6.19 -15.50 20.60
CA GLY A 427 5.84 -16.47 19.53
C GLY A 427 6.55 -16.19 18.20
N THR A 428 7.66 -15.45 18.23
CA THR A 428 8.42 -15.08 17.04
C THR A 428 9.70 -15.91 16.96
N VAL A 429 9.93 -16.54 15.81
CA VAL A 429 11.13 -17.35 15.56
C VAL A 429 11.84 -16.86 14.33
N ALA A 430 13.08 -16.44 14.53
CA ALA A 430 13.94 -15.95 13.47
C ALA A 430 14.77 -17.09 12.90
N PHE A 431 14.79 -17.15 11.58
CA PHE A 431 15.70 -17.99 10.80
C PHE A 431 16.66 -17.08 10.05
N ARG A 432 17.86 -17.58 9.77
CA ARG A 432 18.88 -16.84 9.03
C ARG A 432 19.08 -17.42 7.64
N GLY A 433 19.68 -16.61 6.78
CA GLY A 433 19.98 -16.94 5.40
C GLY A 433 19.04 -16.24 4.44
N ALA A 434 19.37 -16.31 3.17
CA ALA A 434 18.71 -15.58 2.11
C ALA A 434 18.63 -16.42 0.84
N VAL A 435 17.61 -16.14 0.04
CA VAL A 435 17.54 -16.50 -1.37
C VAL A 435 17.43 -15.23 -2.18
N ARG A 436 18.34 -15.04 -3.14
CA ARG A 436 18.36 -13.90 -4.06
C ARG A 436 17.98 -14.39 -5.45
N TYR A 437 16.96 -13.75 -6.01
CA TYR A 437 16.48 -13.90 -7.37
C TYR A 437 16.99 -12.72 -8.16
N LEU A 438 17.87 -12.97 -9.13
CA LEU A 438 18.40 -11.96 -10.04
C LEU A 438 17.94 -12.30 -11.45
N GLY A 439 17.43 -11.37 -12.25
CA GLY A 439 17.01 -11.61 -13.62
C GLY A 439 16.68 -10.31 -14.37
N HIS A 440 16.39 -10.40 -15.66
CA HIS A 440 16.33 -9.28 -16.60
C HIS A 440 17.56 -8.39 -16.48
N ASP A 441 18.74 -9.00 -16.54
CA ASP A 441 20.03 -8.36 -16.28
C ASP A 441 19.89 -7.47 -15.00
N GLY A 442 19.56 -8.12 -13.88
CA GLY A 442 19.52 -7.53 -12.55
C GLY A 442 18.40 -6.52 -12.29
N THR A 443 17.60 -6.17 -13.29
CA THR A 443 16.41 -5.31 -13.11
C THR A 443 15.37 -5.96 -12.19
N LEU A 444 15.29 -7.29 -12.23
CA LEU A 444 14.62 -8.11 -11.24
C LEU A 444 15.68 -8.55 -10.23
N ASP A 445 15.80 -7.87 -9.09
CA ASP A 445 16.67 -8.30 -7.99
C ASP A 445 15.88 -8.33 -6.69
N VAL A 446 15.59 -9.54 -6.23
CA VAL A 446 14.76 -9.78 -5.06
C VAL A 446 15.47 -10.77 -4.15
N THR A 447 16.02 -10.26 -3.06
CA THR A 447 16.59 -11.03 -1.97
C THR A 447 15.56 -11.20 -0.87
N ILE A 448 15.12 -12.42 -0.63
CA ILE A 448 14.27 -12.77 0.50
C ILE A 448 15.16 -13.38 1.59
N ALA A 449 15.39 -12.62 2.65
CA ALA A 449 16.35 -12.93 3.69
C ALA A 449 15.74 -12.98 5.08
N ASN A 450 16.46 -13.64 5.98
CA ASN A 450 16.20 -13.74 7.41
C ASN A 450 14.71 -13.92 7.75
N PRO A 451 14.07 -14.92 7.14
CA PRO A 451 12.65 -15.12 7.33
C PRO A 451 12.39 -15.38 8.81
N THR A 452 11.32 -14.78 9.28
CA THR A 452 10.83 -14.88 10.63
C THR A 452 9.41 -15.37 10.54
N VAL A 453 9.11 -16.40 11.30
CA VAL A 453 7.72 -16.79 11.52
C VAL A 453 7.25 -16.10 12.78
N ARG A 454 6.25 -15.24 12.64
CA ARG A 454 5.55 -14.64 13.76
C ARG A 454 4.25 -15.41 13.96
N LEU A 455 4.14 -16.15 15.04
CA LEU A 455 2.89 -16.77 15.45
C LEU A 455 2.00 -15.63 15.97
N VAL A 456 0.94 -15.32 15.23
CA VAL A 456 -0.01 -14.25 15.58
C VAL A 456 -1.13 -14.83 16.45
N SER A 457 -1.52 -16.06 16.13
CA SER A 457 -2.39 -16.93 16.91
C SER A 457 -2.08 -18.37 16.54
N ASP A 458 -2.73 -19.29 17.22
CA ASP A 458 -2.61 -20.72 17.00
C ASP A 458 -2.97 -21.15 15.55
N ALA A 459 -3.88 -20.41 14.90
CA ALA A 459 -4.33 -20.66 13.54
C ALA A 459 -3.64 -19.79 12.48
N ARG A 460 -3.12 -18.63 12.87
CA ARG A 460 -2.56 -17.63 11.95
C ARG A 460 -1.14 -17.29 12.33
N GLY A 461 -0.24 -17.48 11.38
CA GLY A 461 1.12 -16.99 11.44
C GLY A 461 1.34 -15.96 10.35
N GLU A 462 2.47 -15.31 10.43
CA GLU A 462 2.98 -14.46 9.38
C GLU A 462 4.39 -14.90 9.04
N LEU A 463 4.63 -15.13 7.75
CA LEU A 463 5.97 -15.24 7.24
C LEU A 463 6.42 -13.83 6.91
N VAL A 464 7.28 -13.31 7.77
CA VAL A 464 7.88 -12.01 7.60
C VAL A 464 9.31 -12.21 7.16
N ALA A 465 9.69 -11.70 6.00
CA ALA A 465 11.06 -11.80 5.52
C ALA A 465 11.61 -10.42 5.25
N ALA A 466 12.92 -10.25 5.39
CA ALA A 466 13.62 -9.09 4.87
C ALA A 466 13.71 -9.24 3.35
N VAL A 467 12.80 -8.60 2.62
CA VAL A 467 12.86 -8.49 1.17
C VAL A 467 13.72 -7.28 0.82
N ASN A 468 14.89 -7.52 0.24
CA ASN A 468 15.91 -6.49 -0.01
C ASN A 468 16.21 -5.64 1.23
N GLY A 469 16.26 -6.28 2.40
CA GLY A 469 16.48 -5.62 3.68
C GLY A 469 15.22 -5.09 4.37
N THR A 470 14.10 -4.91 3.65
CA THR A 470 12.84 -4.46 4.25
C THR A 470 12.05 -5.63 4.81
N ARG A 471 11.70 -5.59 6.10
CA ARG A 471 10.79 -6.59 6.71
C ARG A 471 9.39 -6.44 6.12
N VAL A 472 9.04 -7.35 5.24
CA VAL A 472 7.71 -7.45 4.64
C VAL A 472 6.99 -8.62 5.28
N VAL A 473 5.74 -8.41 5.70
CA VAL A 473 4.81 -9.52 6.00
C VAL A 473 4.47 -10.16 4.67
N LEU A 474 5.35 -11.03 4.18
CA LEU A 474 5.33 -11.52 2.82
C LEU A 474 4.13 -12.43 2.57
N ALA A 475 3.81 -13.28 3.55
CA ALA A 475 2.69 -14.17 3.46
C ALA A 475 1.96 -14.31 4.80
N SER A 476 0.64 -14.43 4.71
CA SER A 476 -0.14 -15.00 5.79
C SER A 476 0.05 -16.51 5.77
N LEU A 477 0.32 -17.08 6.95
CA LEU A 477 0.47 -18.51 7.16
C LEU A 477 -0.80 -19.04 7.82
N ALA A 478 -1.47 -19.99 7.18
CA ALA A 478 -2.56 -20.73 7.77
C ALA A 478 -1.98 -21.88 8.62
N LEU A 479 -1.52 -21.55 9.84
CA LEU A 479 -0.85 -22.49 10.74
C LEU A 479 -1.76 -23.67 11.10
N ASP A 480 -3.08 -23.42 11.19
CA ASP A 480 -4.13 -24.42 11.38
C ASP A 480 -4.24 -25.41 10.23
N ARG A 481 -3.79 -25.04 9.03
CA ARG A 481 -3.78 -25.89 7.83
C ARG A 481 -2.46 -26.60 7.59
N GLY A 482 -1.43 -26.35 8.42
CA GLY A 482 -0.21 -27.15 8.47
C GLY A 482 -0.24 -28.15 9.63
N SER A 483 0.66 -29.14 9.63
CA SER A 483 0.76 -30.12 10.72
C SER A 483 1.77 -29.66 11.77
N ARG A 484 1.32 -29.38 13.01
CA ARG A 484 2.20 -29.07 14.16
C ARG A 484 2.56 -30.35 14.93
N SER A 485 3.81 -30.51 15.36
CA SER A 485 4.30 -31.62 16.18
C SER A 485 5.37 -31.15 17.17
N GLU A 486 5.20 -31.41 18.47
CA GLU A 486 6.25 -31.25 19.49
C GLU A 486 7.18 -32.47 19.51
N LEU A 487 8.48 -32.24 19.68
CA LEU A 487 9.53 -33.25 19.72
C LEU A 487 9.96 -33.51 21.18
N PRO A 488 10.58 -34.68 21.47
CA PRO A 488 10.89 -35.10 22.84
C PRO A 488 11.81 -34.17 23.64
N ASP A 489 12.51 -33.26 22.97
CA ASP A 489 13.40 -32.29 23.58
C ASP A 489 12.81 -30.89 23.69
N GLY A 490 11.48 -30.75 23.52
CA GLY A 490 10.78 -29.48 23.64
C GLY A 490 10.83 -28.59 22.40
N SER A 491 11.42 -29.05 21.29
CA SER A 491 11.32 -28.35 20.00
C SER A 491 9.97 -28.61 19.32
N VAL A 492 9.50 -27.68 18.48
CA VAL A 492 8.17 -27.69 17.87
C VAL A 492 8.27 -27.52 16.36
N ARG A 493 7.64 -28.39 15.57
CA ARG A 493 7.67 -28.36 14.11
C ARG A 493 6.28 -28.14 13.52
N TRP A 494 6.16 -27.22 12.55
CA TRP A 494 5.01 -27.06 11.66
C TRP A 494 5.41 -27.47 10.25
N ALA A 495 4.65 -28.35 9.59
CA ALA A 495 4.95 -28.80 8.23
C ALA A 495 3.78 -28.55 7.26
N GLY A 496 4.13 -28.23 6.02
CA GLY A 496 3.17 -28.03 4.92
C GLY A 496 2.21 -26.85 5.11
N VAL A 497 2.58 -25.85 5.90
CA VAL A 497 1.74 -24.68 6.21
C VAL A 497 1.47 -23.89 4.92
N PRO A 498 0.20 -23.75 4.49
CA PRO A 498 -0.12 -22.92 3.32
C PRO A 498 0.28 -21.47 3.56
N ALA A 499 0.97 -20.89 2.58
CA ALA A 499 1.40 -19.51 2.57
C ALA A 499 0.68 -18.77 1.44
N THR A 500 -0.04 -17.70 1.78
CA THR A 500 -0.72 -16.84 0.80
C THR A 500 -0.12 -15.46 0.84
N LEU A 501 0.25 -14.95 -0.34
CA LEU A 501 0.77 -13.60 -0.51
C LEU A 501 -0.14 -12.57 0.12
N THR A 502 0.41 -11.68 0.94
CA THR A 502 -0.33 -10.53 1.44
C THR A 502 -0.33 -9.41 0.40
N ALA A 503 -1.10 -8.35 0.65
CA ALA A 503 -1.01 -7.12 -0.14
C ALA A 503 0.40 -6.52 -0.11
N ALA A 504 1.11 -6.62 1.02
CA ALA A 504 2.49 -6.17 1.17
C ALA A 504 3.51 -7.10 0.48
N GLY A 505 3.17 -8.38 0.34
CA GLY A 505 4.02 -9.36 -0.32
C GLY A 505 3.88 -9.40 -1.83
N ALA A 506 2.73 -9.04 -2.40
CA ALA A 506 2.50 -9.08 -3.86
C ALA A 506 3.53 -8.26 -4.67
N PRO A 507 3.92 -7.04 -4.24
CA PRO A 507 4.95 -6.25 -4.93
C PRO A 507 6.34 -6.90 -4.95
N VAL A 508 6.62 -7.86 -4.06
CA VAL A 508 7.91 -8.58 -3.98
C VAL A 508 8.16 -9.40 -5.24
N PHE A 509 7.09 -9.84 -5.91
CA PHE A 509 7.16 -10.56 -7.17
C PHE A 509 6.68 -9.65 -8.30
N SER A 510 7.47 -8.64 -8.64
CA SER A 510 7.13 -7.68 -9.68
C SER A 510 8.30 -7.42 -10.63
N TYR A 511 7.97 -6.97 -11.83
CA TYR A 511 8.94 -6.43 -12.79
C TYR A 511 8.39 -5.14 -13.38
N GLN A 512 9.21 -4.09 -13.32
CA GLN A 512 8.83 -2.73 -13.72
C GLN A 512 7.52 -2.26 -13.05
N GLY A 513 7.35 -2.56 -11.76
CA GLY A 513 6.16 -2.17 -10.99
C GLY A 513 4.88 -2.95 -11.33
N ASN A 514 4.93 -3.89 -12.28
CA ASN A 514 3.83 -4.81 -12.54
C ASN A 514 4.03 -6.06 -11.69
N ALA A 515 3.18 -6.24 -10.68
CA ALA A 515 3.18 -7.47 -9.91
C ALA A 515 2.79 -8.66 -10.80
N PHE A 516 3.60 -9.71 -10.80
CA PHE A 516 3.28 -10.96 -11.49
C PHE A 516 2.10 -11.69 -10.83
N TYR A 517 1.92 -11.45 -9.53
CA TYR A 517 0.94 -12.14 -8.70
C TYR A 517 0.15 -11.12 -7.88
N ALA A 518 -1.17 -11.28 -7.85
CA ALA A 518 -2.04 -10.45 -7.02
C ALA A 518 -1.97 -10.89 -5.54
N PRO A 519 -2.32 -10.01 -4.58
CA PRO A 519 -2.56 -10.40 -3.19
C PRO A 519 -3.53 -11.58 -3.10
N GLY A 520 -3.28 -12.50 -2.16
CA GLY A 520 -4.03 -13.76 -2.03
C GLY A 520 -3.48 -14.92 -2.89
N THR A 521 -2.55 -14.66 -3.81
CA THR A 521 -1.90 -15.72 -4.59
C THR A 521 -1.16 -16.70 -3.69
N ALA A 522 -1.32 -18.01 -3.93
CA ALA A 522 -0.59 -19.04 -3.21
C ALA A 522 0.92 -19.01 -3.52
N LEU A 523 1.73 -19.03 -2.46
CA LEU A 523 3.16 -19.32 -2.48
C LEU A 523 3.39 -20.81 -2.22
N ASP A 524 4.64 -21.25 -2.34
CA ASP A 524 5.00 -22.61 -1.95
C ASP A 524 4.79 -22.80 -0.43
N PRO A 525 4.20 -23.92 0.02
CA PRO A 525 3.96 -24.18 1.44
C PRO A 525 5.24 -24.15 2.28
N VAL A 526 5.10 -23.72 3.52
CA VAL A 526 6.20 -23.49 4.46
C VAL A 526 6.27 -24.63 5.48
N THR A 527 7.48 -25.08 5.82
CA THR A 527 7.69 -26.05 6.91
C THR A 527 8.76 -25.53 7.84
N PHE A 528 8.49 -25.28 9.12
CA PHE A 528 9.47 -24.79 10.08
C PHE A 528 9.52 -25.59 11.38
N THR A 529 10.62 -25.48 12.10
CA THR A 529 10.89 -26.11 13.39
C THR A 529 11.51 -25.07 14.30
N ILE A 530 10.84 -24.79 15.41
CA ILE A 530 11.28 -24.02 16.54
C ILE A 530 12.04 -24.95 17.48
N GLY A 531 13.36 -24.91 17.48
CA GLY A 531 14.21 -25.72 18.34
C GLY A 531 15.40 -24.94 18.86
N ALA A 532 16.51 -25.63 19.11
CA ALA A 532 17.79 -25.02 19.42
C ALA A 532 18.26 -24.13 18.26
N PRO A 533 18.81 -22.94 18.53
CA PRO A 533 19.58 -22.20 17.54
C PRO A 533 20.68 -23.11 17.00
N SER A 534 20.73 -23.28 15.69
CA SER A 534 21.79 -24.08 15.08
C SER A 534 23.01 -23.21 14.86
N GLU A 535 24.24 -23.69 15.06
CA GLU A 535 25.46 -23.00 14.56
C GLU A 535 25.90 -23.49 13.17
N ALA A 536 25.19 -24.48 12.59
CA ALA A 536 25.56 -25.04 11.31
C ALA A 536 25.48 -23.97 10.20
N ARG A 537 26.61 -23.77 9.51
CA ARG A 537 26.72 -22.92 8.31
C ARG A 537 26.54 -23.81 7.08
N ALA A 538 25.34 -23.86 6.54
CA ALA A 538 25.12 -24.42 5.21
C ALA A 538 25.83 -23.55 4.16
N GLY A 539 26.59 -24.18 3.26
CA GLY A 539 27.35 -23.51 2.20
C GLY A 539 26.46 -22.95 1.08
N SER A 540 27.00 -21.95 0.38
CA SER A 540 26.37 -21.32 -0.79
C SER A 540 26.24 -22.31 -1.96
N ARG A 541 25.08 -22.29 -2.64
CA ARG A 541 24.82 -23.03 -3.89
C ARG A 541 24.26 -22.06 -4.93
N LEU A 542 24.94 -21.97 -6.07
CA LEU A 542 24.49 -21.29 -7.28
C LEU A 542 23.66 -22.25 -8.15
N VAL A 543 22.51 -21.80 -8.62
CA VAL A 543 21.76 -22.46 -9.69
C VAL A 543 21.66 -21.43 -10.84
N GLY A 544 22.50 -21.58 -11.86
CA GLY A 544 22.52 -20.69 -13.02
C GLY A 544 21.72 -21.24 -14.20
N ALA A 545 21.23 -20.35 -15.07
CA ALA A 545 20.73 -20.72 -16.39
C ALA A 545 21.48 -19.95 -17.47
N PHE A 546 21.89 -20.69 -18.50
CA PHE A 546 22.60 -20.20 -19.69
C PHE A 546 23.93 -19.48 -19.38
N VAL A 547 24.95 -19.61 -20.24
CA VAL A 547 26.34 -19.37 -19.80
C VAL A 547 26.68 -17.87 -19.75
N GLU A 548 26.86 -17.32 -18.54
CA GLU A 548 27.04 -15.89 -18.23
C GLU A 548 28.50 -15.49 -17.90
N ARG A 549 28.83 -14.19 -18.07
CA ARG A 549 30.10 -13.54 -17.71
C ARG A 549 30.07 -13.13 -16.23
N SER A 550 31.17 -13.32 -15.49
CA SER A 550 31.25 -13.04 -14.05
C SER A 550 31.69 -11.60 -13.72
N ILE A 551 30.96 -10.89 -12.86
CA ILE A 551 31.38 -9.59 -12.30
C ILE A 551 32.67 -9.75 -11.47
N PRO A 552 33.74 -9.00 -11.76
CA PRO A 552 35.00 -9.10 -11.02
C PRO A 552 34.84 -8.60 -9.57
N SER A 553 35.56 -9.21 -8.62
CA SER A 553 35.55 -8.82 -7.20
C SER A 553 36.25 -7.47 -6.91
N SER A 554 36.84 -6.84 -7.92
CA SER A 554 37.51 -5.54 -7.85
C SER A 554 37.16 -4.73 -9.10
N PRO A 555 37.07 -3.39 -9.03
CA PRO A 555 36.65 -2.59 -10.17
C PRO A 555 37.56 -2.84 -11.38
N PRO A 556 37.02 -3.32 -12.52
CA PRO A 556 37.82 -3.58 -13.71
C PRO A 556 38.36 -2.28 -14.35
N ALA A 557 37.75 -1.14 -14.03
CA ALA A 557 38.23 0.19 -14.38
C ALA A 557 37.88 1.21 -13.29
N THR A 558 38.72 2.22 -13.11
CA THR A 558 38.49 3.36 -12.19
C THR A 558 38.40 4.70 -12.93
N THR A 559 38.54 4.68 -14.26
CA THR A 559 38.52 5.86 -15.13
C THR A 559 37.68 5.62 -16.38
N GLY A 560 37.24 6.70 -17.03
CA GLY A 560 36.46 6.66 -18.27
C GLY A 560 34.94 6.72 -18.09
N LEU A 561 34.44 6.91 -16.87
CA LEU A 561 33.03 7.18 -16.55
C LEU A 561 32.85 8.62 -16.05
N SER A 562 31.69 9.23 -16.32
CA SER A 562 31.35 10.59 -15.87
C SER A 562 30.01 10.62 -15.13
N VAL A 563 29.89 11.49 -14.10
CA VAL A 563 28.63 11.79 -13.39
C VAL A 563 28.06 13.09 -13.95
N VAL A 564 26.81 13.08 -14.39
CA VAL A 564 26.15 14.23 -14.99
C VAL A 564 25.31 14.96 -13.94
N GLY A 565 25.58 16.25 -13.74
CA GLY A 565 24.74 17.14 -12.92
C GLY A 565 24.89 17.02 -11.40
N ALA A 566 25.89 16.27 -10.91
CA ALA A 566 26.21 16.16 -9.49
C ALA A 566 27.73 16.09 -9.28
N GLU A 567 28.20 16.59 -8.14
CA GLU A 567 29.61 16.54 -7.77
C GLU A 567 29.98 15.15 -7.20
N PRO A 568 30.93 14.41 -7.81
CA PRO A 568 31.30 13.07 -7.38
C PRO A 568 31.76 12.95 -5.91
N SER A 569 32.20 14.04 -5.29
CA SER A 569 32.75 14.09 -3.92
C SER A 569 31.73 14.46 -2.83
N ALA A 570 30.47 14.70 -3.19
CA ALA A 570 29.43 15.21 -2.29
C ALA A 570 28.07 14.54 -2.54
N LEU A 571 28.07 13.26 -2.90
CA LEU A 571 26.83 12.52 -3.14
C LEU A 571 26.16 12.14 -1.81
N GLN A 572 24.85 11.94 -1.83
CA GLN A 572 24.05 11.53 -0.68
C GLN A 572 23.51 10.10 -0.85
N PRO A 573 23.34 9.34 0.25
CA PRO A 573 22.70 8.04 0.21
C PRO A 573 21.25 8.19 -0.26
N GLY A 574 20.81 7.32 -1.17
CA GLY A 574 19.48 7.45 -1.76
C GLY A 574 19.36 8.56 -2.81
N GLN A 575 20.46 9.23 -3.18
CA GLN A 575 20.44 10.26 -4.22
C GLN A 575 20.33 9.63 -5.61
N ARG A 576 19.45 10.17 -6.46
CA ARG A 576 19.42 9.84 -7.90
C ARG A 576 20.56 10.52 -8.65
N VAL A 577 21.34 9.74 -9.42
CA VAL A 577 22.48 10.20 -10.24
C VAL A 577 22.35 9.73 -11.69
N THR A 578 23.10 10.35 -12.60
CA THR A 578 23.23 9.92 -14.00
C THR A 578 24.69 9.68 -14.35
N LEU A 579 25.01 8.50 -14.89
CA LEU A 579 26.34 8.04 -15.29
C LEU A 579 26.41 7.91 -16.81
N SER A 580 27.52 8.30 -17.43
CA SER A 580 27.72 8.18 -18.89
C SER A 580 29.17 7.86 -19.27
N ALA A 581 29.35 6.93 -20.22
CA ALA A 581 30.65 6.53 -20.76
C ALA A 581 30.57 6.03 -22.22
N ASP A 582 31.68 6.10 -22.95
CA ASP A 582 31.78 5.71 -24.36
C ASP A 582 32.71 4.50 -24.61
N GLY A 583 32.67 3.99 -25.84
CA GLY A 583 33.54 2.93 -26.34
C GLY A 583 32.94 1.52 -26.29
N PHE A 584 31.64 1.40 -26.01
CA PHE A 584 30.87 0.17 -26.15
C PHE A 584 30.50 -0.11 -27.62
N GLY A 585 30.05 -1.31 -27.92
CA GLY A 585 29.46 -1.63 -29.22
C GLY A 585 28.18 -0.83 -29.48
N ALA A 586 27.92 -0.46 -30.73
CA ALA A 586 26.69 0.24 -31.08
C ALA A 586 25.45 -0.66 -30.83
N GLY A 587 24.51 -0.18 -30.02
CA GLY A 587 23.32 -0.97 -29.66
C GLY A 587 23.65 -2.16 -28.75
N GLU A 588 24.83 -2.19 -28.13
CA GLU A 588 25.21 -3.23 -27.19
C GLU A 588 24.27 -3.23 -25.99
N THR A 589 23.73 -4.40 -25.67
CA THR A 589 22.83 -4.65 -24.55
C THR A 589 23.55 -5.47 -23.49
N GLY A 590 23.08 -5.42 -22.24
CA GLY A 590 23.68 -6.20 -21.16
C GLY A 590 24.94 -5.54 -20.60
N ILE A 591 24.96 -4.21 -20.50
CA ILE A 591 26.07 -3.45 -19.90
C ILE A 591 25.75 -3.23 -18.42
N ASP A 592 26.67 -3.65 -17.54
CA ASP A 592 26.53 -3.61 -16.09
C ASP A 592 26.97 -2.28 -15.52
N VAL A 593 26.17 -1.69 -14.65
CA VAL A 593 26.55 -0.58 -13.78
C VAL A 593 26.88 -1.17 -12.42
N VAL A 594 28.09 -0.98 -11.92
CA VAL A 594 28.50 -1.58 -10.64
C VAL A 594 29.18 -0.55 -9.75
N ALA A 595 28.72 -0.43 -8.50
CA ALA A 595 29.40 0.28 -7.43
C ALA A 595 30.35 -0.66 -6.67
N TYR A 596 31.58 -0.22 -6.47
CA TYR A 596 32.63 -1.01 -5.84
C TYR A 596 33.02 -0.46 -4.48
N SER A 597 32.68 -1.26 -3.49
CA SER A 597 33.21 -1.37 -2.12
C SER A 597 33.16 -2.85 -1.72
N ASP A 598 31.96 -3.43 -1.75
CA ASP A 598 31.63 -4.83 -2.11
C ASP A 598 30.80 -4.73 -3.41
N PRO A 599 31.18 -5.37 -4.53
CA PRO A 599 30.56 -5.14 -5.84
C PRO A 599 29.03 -5.24 -5.78
N THR A 600 28.39 -4.07 -5.88
CA THR A 600 26.95 -3.91 -5.87
C THR A 600 26.53 -3.49 -7.26
N VAL A 601 25.81 -4.39 -7.93
CA VAL A 601 25.29 -4.13 -9.26
C VAL A 601 24.08 -3.19 -9.16
N LEU A 602 24.18 -2.03 -9.80
CA LEU A 602 23.14 -1.01 -9.84
C LEU A 602 22.22 -1.17 -11.06
N SER A 603 22.65 -1.88 -12.11
CA SER A 603 21.88 -2.27 -13.29
C SER A 603 22.69 -3.25 -14.15
N GLU A 604 22.10 -4.18 -14.90
CA GLU A 604 22.80 -4.97 -15.93
C GLU A 604 22.16 -4.78 -17.33
N THR A 605 21.10 -3.98 -17.41
CA THR A 605 20.33 -3.76 -18.65
C THR A 605 20.78 -2.56 -19.49
N VAL A 606 21.92 -1.92 -19.20
CA VAL A 606 22.27 -0.69 -19.91
C VAL A 606 22.49 -1.00 -21.39
N VAL A 607 21.89 -0.18 -22.25
CA VAL A 607 22.01 -0.30 -23.70
C VAL A 607 22.81 0.89 -24.21
N ALA A 608 23.91 0.62 -24.91
CA ALA A 608 24.68 1.65 -25.57
C ALA A 608 23.94 2.15 -26.82
N ASP A 609 24.04 3.45 -27.09
CA ASP A 609 23.42 4.06 -28.25
C ASP A 609 24.13 3.67 -29.58
N ALA A 610 23.68 4.25 -30.69
CA ALA A 610 24.26 3.97 -32.01
C ALA A 610 25.73 4.41 -32.15
N ASN A 611 26.24 5.25 -31.24
CA ASN A 611 27.63 5.69 -31.20
C ASN A 611 28.47 4.92 -30.16
N GLY A 612 27.88 3.94 -29.46
CA GLY A 612 28.56 3.19 -28.41
C GLY A 612 28.65 3.94 -27.08
N VAL A 613 27.75 4.90 -26.83
CA VAL A 613 27.66 5.62 -25.56
C VAL A 613 26.60 4.97 -24.68
N ALA A 614 27.03 4.48 -23.51
CA ALA A 614 26.16 3.91 -22.50
C ALA A 614 25.83 4.99 -21.45
N THR A 615 24.53 5.13 -21.13
CA THR A 615 24.06 6.10 -20.13
C THR A 615 23.06 5.43 -19.20
N TRP A 616 23.22 5.68 -17.89
CA TRP A 616 22.35 5.13 -16.85
C TRP A 616 21.94 6.23 -15.87
N SER A 617 20.66 6.27 -15.49
CA SER A 617 20.16 7.14 -14.43
C SER A 617 19.46 6.32 -13.37
N GLY A 618 19.92 6.39 -12.13
CA GLY A 618 19.38 5.60 -11.04
C GLY A 618 19.76 6.13 -9.67
N THR A 619 19.20 5.53 -8.65
CA THR A 619 19.37 5.95 -7.26
C THR A 619 20.55 5.20 -6.64
N LEU A 620 21.46 5.93 -6.00
CA LEU A 620 22.51 5.33 -5.20
C LEU A 620 21.90 4.66 -3.96
N PRO A 621 22.36 3.48 -3.54
CA PRO A 621 21.85 2.84 -2.35
C PRO A 621 21.96 3.75 -1.11
N ALA A 622 20.93 3.74 -0.27
CA ALA A 622 20.83 4.62 0.92
C ALA A 622 21.78 4.21 2.07
N ASP A 623 22.38 3.03 1.96
CA ASP A 623 23.41 2.50 2.85
C ASP A 623 24.83 2.67 2.27
N LEU A 624 24.97 3.15 1.03
CA LEU A 624 26.26 3.35 0.39
C LEU A 624 26.87 4.67 0.90
N VAL A 625 27.73 4.59 1.92
CA VAL A 625 28.43 5.74 2.53
C VAL A 625 29.94 5.56 2.48
N GLY A 626 30.70 6.65 2.39
CA GLY A 626 32.16 6.64 2.22
C GLY A 626 32.63 6.74 0.77
N VAL A 627 33.86 6.29 0.49
CA VAL A 627 34.51 6.37 -0.84
C VAL A 627 34.28 5.08 -1.64
N HIS A 628 33.81 5.19 -2.88
CA HIS A 628 33.43 4.06 -3.74
C HIS A 628 33.91 4.23 -5.17
N THR A 629 33.93 3.16 -5.98
CA THR A 629 34.15 3.26 -7.44
C THR A 629 32.91 2.84 -8.21
N LEU A 630 32.31 3.70 -9.04
CA LEU A 630 31.22 3.31 -9.94
C LEU A 630 31.78 2.89 -11.30
N THR A 631 31.16 1.93 -11.98
CA THR A 631 31.60 1.40 -13.29
C THR A 631 30.46 1.15 -14.27
N LEU A 632 30.77 1.08 -15.57
CA LEU A 632 29.97 0.49 -16.65
C LEU A 632 30.79 -0.65 -17.30
N GLN A 633 30.26 -1.88 -17.42
CA GLN A 633 30.99 -3.09 -17.83
C GLN A 633 30.25 -3.84 -18.94
N GLY A 634 30.93 -4.17 -20.03
CA GLY A 634 30.33 -4.84 -21.18
C GLY A 634 31.41 -5.36 -22.15
N SER A 635 31.38 -4.93 -23.40
CA SER A 635 32.47 -5.17 -24.36
C SER A 635 33.75 -4.44 -23.97
N VAL A 636 33.62 -3.37 -23.17
CA VAL A 636 34.69 -2.62 -22.49
C VAL A 636 34.27 -2.28 -21.06
N ASP A 637 35.23 -1.95 -20.20
CA ASP A 637 34.96 -1.51 -18.83
C ASP A 637 35.36 -0.03 -18.63
N ARG A 638 34.56 0.72 -17.88
CA ARG A 638 34.73 2.15 -17.57
C ARG A 638 34.41 2.41 -16.10
N GLY A 639 35.07 3.36 -15.43
CA GLY A 639 34.77 3.67 -14.03
C GLY A 639 35.11 5.08 -13.54
N ILE A 640 34.73 5.40 -12.30
CA ILE A 640 34.99 6.67 -11.60
C ILE A 640 34.97 6.47 -10.07
N VAL A 641 35.81 7.19 -9.32
CA VAL A 641 35.78 7.20 -7.83
C VAL A 641 34.86 8.32 -7.32
N VAL A 642 34.02 8.03 -6.32
CA VAL A 642 33.02 8.94 -5.71
C VAL A 642 33.06 8.90 -4.17
N THR A 643 32.48 9.91 -3.51
CA THR A 643 32.28 9.98 -2.05
C THR A 643 30.81 10.24 -1.71
N ILE A 644 30.23 9.42 -0.84
CA ILE A 644 28.83 9.50 -0.39
C ILE A 644 28.75 9.73 1.14
N ARG A 645 27.88 10.62 1.63
CA ARG A 645 27.89 11.10 3.04
C ARG A 645 26.66 10.65 3.88
N GLU A 646 26.86 10.04 5.05
CA GLU A 646 25.81 9.48 5.93
C GLU A 646 24.82 10.52 6.51
N LEU A 647 23.57 10.11 6.78
CA LEU A 647 22.53 10.86 7.50
C LEU A 647 22.63 10.52 9.00
N ALA A 648 22.71 11.50 9.91
CA ALA A 648 22.96 11.22 11.33
C ALA A 648 21.74 10.55 12.01
N ALA A 649 22.00 9.50 12.79
CA ALA A 649 20.99 8.80 13.58
C ALA A 649 20.76 9.46 14.96
N THR A 650 19.56 9.31 15.52
CA THR A 650 19.20 9.69 16.89
C THR A 650 20.11 9.01 17.91
N VAL A 651 21.13 9.71 18.41
CA VAL A 651 21.99 9.15 19.46
C VAL A 651 21.37 9.48 20.81
N SER A 652 20.91 8.46 21.55
CA SER A 652 20.75 8.58 23.01
C SER A 652 22.14 8.56 23.63
N ILE A 653 22.74 9.74 23.76
CA ILE A 653 24.12 9.90 24.23
C ILE A 653 24.11 9.95 25.75
N ALA A 654 24.84 9.03 26.37
CA ALA A 654 25.12 9.12 27.80
C ALA A 654 25.98 10.38 28.04
N GLY A 655 25.39 11.43 28.60
CA GLY A 655 26.02 12.75 28.74
C GLY A 655 25.41 13.86 27.87
N ALA A 656 24.40 13.54 27.04
CA ALA A 656 23.71 14.53 26.23
C ALA A 656 23.02 15.60 27.09
N CYS A 657 23.12 16.85 26.66
CA CYS A 657 22.38 17.94 27.25
C CYS A 657 20.91 17.85 26.87
N GLN A 658 20.04 17.73 27.88
CA GLN A 658 18.60 17.70 27.67
C GLN A 658 18.06 19.09 27.33
N LEU A 659 17.30 19.16 26.24
CA LEU A 659 16.54 20.31 25.82
C LEU A 659 15.09 20.17 26.28
N GLN A 660 14.68 21.05 27.19
CA GLN A 660 13.32 21.16 27.69
C GLN A 660 12.63 22.36 27.03
N ASP A 661 11.30 22.32 26.95
CA ASP A 661 10.47 23.39 26.39
C ASP A 661 10.97 23.86 25.02
N ALA A 662 11.37 22.92 24.16
CA ALA A 662 11.85 23.26 22.83
C ALA A 662 10.68 23.76 21.95
N GLU A 663 10.90 24.82 21.20
CA GLU A 663 9.95 25.36 20.24
C GLU A 663 10.61 25.48 18.86
N LEU A 664 9.94 24.91 17.86
CA LEU A 664 10.27 25.04 16.43
C LEU A 664 9.31 26.04 15.80
N GLY A 665 9.86 27.12 15.24
CA GLY A 665 9.13 28.08 14.41
C GLY A 665 9.46 27.89 12.93
N TRP A 666 8.46 27.56 12.13
CA TRP A 666 8.63 27.41 10.67
C TRP A 666 7.38 27.82 9.89
N GLY A 667 7.56 28.58 8.81
CA GLY A 667 6.45 29.04 7.97
C GLY A 667 5.99 27.99 6.95
N PHE A 668 6.80 26.98 6.61
CA PHE A 668 6.76 26.25 5.34
C PHE A 668 7.34 27.05 4.16
N LYS A 669 6.51 27.85 3.46
CA LYS A 669 6.91 28.70 2.34
C LYS A 669 5.87 29.79 2.09
N GLU A 670 6.26 31.06 2.15
CA GLU A 670 5.33 32.20 2.01
C GLU A 670 4.53 32.14 0.72
N SER A 671 5.19 31.91 -0.43
CA SER A 671 4.49 31.83 -1.71
C SER A 671 3.46 30.70 -1.80
N PHE A 672 3.66 29.60 -1.04
CA PHE A 672 2.70 28.51 -0.98
C PHE A 672 1.48 28.88 -0.14
N ARG A 673 1.69 29.48 1.04
CA ARG A 673 0.59 30.01 1.88
C ARG A 673 -0.23 31.06 1.12
N ALA A 674 0.43 31.96 0.38
CA ALA A 674 -0.23 32.94 -0.47
C ALA A 674 -1.06 32.28 -1.60
N TYR A 675 -0.58 31.17 -2.16
CA TYR A 675 -1.32 30.39 -3.15
C TYR A 675 -2.56 29.70 -2.54
N VAL A 676 -2.40 29.02 -1.39
CA VAL A 676 -3.48 28.30 -0.70
C VAL A 676 -4.61 29.25 -0.33
N SER A 677 -4.29 30.37 0.34
CA SER A 677 -5.27 31.41 0.72
C SER A 677 -5.77 32.26 -0.46
N GLY A 678 -5.13 32.14 -1.62
CA GLY A 678 -5.42 32.93 -2.81
C GLY A 678 -6.66 32.48 -3.59
N ALA A 679 -7.01 33.26 -4.63
CA ALA A 679 -8.21 33.03 -5.43
C ALA A 679 -8.18 31.76 -6.31
N ILE A 680 -7.03 31.10 -6.43
CA ILE A 680 -6.84 29.89 -7.25
C ILE A 680 -7.21 28.65 -6.44
N ALA A 681 -6.45 28.35 -5.37
CA ALA A 681 -6.72 27.20 -4.52
C ALA A 681 -7.98 27.40 -3.66
N ARG A 682 -8.29 28.64 -3.26
CA ARG A 682 -9.40 28.97 -2.34
C ARG A 682 -9.44 28.05 -1.12
N GLY A 683 -8.26 27.81 -0.59
CA GLY A 683 -7.98 26.88 0.47
C GLY A 683 -7.73 27.56 1.79
N GLU A 684 -7.37 26.73 2.77
CA GLU A 684 -7.02 27.14 4.12
C GLU A 684 -5.93 26.23 4.69
N TRP A 685 -5.41 26.59 5.85
CA TRP A 685 -4.53 25.72 6.62
C TRP A 685 -4.97 25.65 8.07
N GLU A 686 -4.69 24.50 8.67
CA GLU A 686 -5.00 24.17 10.05
C GLU A 686 -3.72 23.78 10.77
N ALA A 687 -3.51 24.29 11.97
CA ALA A 687 -2.50 23.79 12.88
C ALA A 687 -3.10 22.66 13.72
N LEU A 688 -2.43 21.51 13.73
CA LEU A 688 -2.92 20.26 14.31
C LEU A 688 -2.19 19.91 15.60
N ASP A 689 -2.84 19.13 16.45
CA ASP A 689 -2.24 18.40 17.58
C ASP A 689 -1.35 19.26 18.50
N GLY A 690 -1.82 20.46 18.82
CA GLY A 690 -1.14 21.39 19.73
C GLY A 690 -0.18 22.37 19.05
N ALA A 691 0.04 22.27 17.74
CA ALA A 691 0.70 23.32 16.98
C ALA A 691 -0.13 24.61 16.98
N VAL A 692 0.55 25.75 16.94
CA VAL A 692 -0.09 27.07 16.91
C VAL A 692 0.37 27.83 15.68
N TYR A 693 -0.56 28.44 14.94
CA TYR A 693 -0.21 29.33 13.84
C TYR A 693 -0.33 30.79 14.27
N GLU A 694 0.78 31.52 14.21
CA GLU A 694 0.85 32.97 14.41
C GLU A 694 1.54 33.57 13.19
N THR A 695 0.78 34.27 12.34
CA THR A 695 1.26 34.77 11.05
C THR A 695 2.65 35.42 11.16
N PRO A 696 3.67 34.93 10.42
CA PRO A 696 3.59 33.98 9.30
C PRO A 696 3.93 32.51 9.65
N THR A 697 4.04 32.15 10.92
CA THR A 697 4.81 31.00 11.39
C THR A 697 3.94 29.97 12.12
N PHE A 698 4.15 28.68 11.84
CA PHE A 698 3.71 27.59 12.70
C PHE A 698 4.72 27.36 13.82
N ARG A 699 4.24 27.24 15.05
CA ARG A 699 5.01 26.95 16.24
C ARG A 699 4.67 25.55 16.75
N PHE A 700 5.70 24.75 17.00
CA PHE A 700 5.60 23.39 17.49
C PHE A 700 6.39 23.26 18.79
N SER A 701 5.81 22.63 19.80
CA SER A 701 6.49 22.37 21.07
C SER A 701 7.05 20.95 21.11
N GLY A 702 8.21 20.79 21.74
CA GLY A 702 8.97 19.55 21.72
C GLY A 702 10.00 19.46 22.82
N ALA A 703 10.78 18.38 22.75
CA ALA A 703 11.91 18.13 23.63
C ALA A 703 12.94 17.28 22.88
N GLY A 704 14.17 17.27 23.38
CA GLY A 704 15.25 16.54 22.72
C GLY A 704 16.52 16.54 23.54
N ALA A 705 17.60 16.09 22.92
CA ALA A 705 18.91 16.13 23.54
C ALA A 705 19.99 16.40 22.48
N LEU A 706 21.03 17.14 22.87
CA LEU A 706 22.19 17.43 22.04
C LEU A 706 23.48 17.03 22.75
N GLU A 707 24.45 16.52 22.00
CA GLU A 707 25.82 16.35 22.49
C GLU A 707 26.50 17.72 22.62
N PRO A 708 26.95 18.12 23.83
CA PRO A 708 27.60 19.41 24.00
C PRO A 708 28.90 19.57 23.18
N GLY A 709 29.57 18.46 22.83
CA GLY A 709 30.83 18.47 22.10
C GLY A 709 30.70 18.51 20.57
N THR A 710 29.77 17.75 19.99
CA THR A 710 29.61 17.61 18.53
C THR A 710 28.43 18.39 17.98
N GLY A 711 27.46 18.77 18.82
CA GLY A 711 26.20 19.37 18.39
C GLY A 711 25.19 18.36 17.81
N GLU A 712 25.56 17.07 17.75
CA GLU A 712 24.71 15.99 17.25
C GLU A 712 23.54 15.72 18.20
N GLY A 713 22.39 15.36 17.64
CA GLY A 713 21.24 14.97 18.43
C GLY A 713 19.93 15.13 17.68
N GLU A 714 18.82 14.95 18.39
CA GLU A 714 17.48 15.07 17.81
C GLU A 714 16.56 15.82 18.75
N ILE A 715 15.69 16.63 18.14
CA ILE A 715 14.61 17.33 18.81
C ILE A 715 13.31 16.94 18.14
N VAL A 716 12.40 16.38 18.92
CA VAL A 716 11.11 15.87 18.44
C VAL A 716 10.03 16.85 18.86
N PHE A 717 9.21 17.27 17.90
CA PHE A 717 8.11 18.20 18.12
C PHE A 717 6.77 17.50 17.89
N ALA A 718 5.80 17.80 18.74
CA ALA A 718 4.43 17.40 18.54
C ALA A 718 3.72 18.39 17.60
N GLY A 719 2.64 17.94 16.98
CA GLY A 719 1.80 18.78 16.14
C GLY A 719 1.97 18.55 14.64
N GLY A 720 1.21 19.31 13.86
CA GLY A 720 1.30 19.29 12.41
C GLY A 720 0.67 20.52 11.76
N MET A 721 0.79 20.60 10.45
CA MET A 721 0.11 21.57 9.61
C MET A 721 -0.62 20.83 8.49
N ARG A 722 -1.89 21.15 8.29
CA ARG A 722 -2.69 20.62 7.18
C ARG A 722 -3.06 21.76 6.25
N PHE A 723 -2.77 21.59 4.96
CA PHE A 723 -3.20 22.49 3.90
C PHE A 723 -4.33 21.85 3.11
N THR A 724 -5.42 22.59 2.91
CA THR A 724 -6.52 22.17 2.06
C THR A 724 -6.78 23.19 0.95
N GLY A 725 -7.32 22.77 -0.19
CA GLY A 725 -7.61 23.63 -1.33
C GLY A 725 -8.26 22.88 -2.49
N HIS A 726 -8.72 23.61 -3.52
CA HIS A 726 -9.38 23.04 -4.71
C HIS A 726 -10.60 22.15 -4.39
N GLY A 727 -11.33 22.43 -3.31
CA GLY A 727 -12.46 21.60 -2.88
C GLY A 727 -12.03 20.20 -2.39
N GLN A 728 -11.02 20.16 -1.51
CA GLN A 728 -10.38 18.96 -0.94
C GLN A 728 -9.52 18.12 -1.90
N MET A 729 -9.25 18.59 -3.12
CA MET A 729 -8.28 17.90 -4.00
C MET A 729 -6.83 18.15 -3.54
N LEU A 730 -6.55 19.35 -3.04
CA LEU A 730 -5.36 19.59 -2.23
C LEU A 730 -5.79 19.32 -0.80
N ASP A 731 -5.18 18.30 -0.20
CA ASP A 731 -5.36 17.91 1.19
C ASP A 731 -4.05 17.24 1.62
N THR A 732 -3.14 18.02 2.19
CA THR A 732 -1.79 17.57 2.56
C THR A 732 -1.53 17.93 4.01
N THR A 733 -1.13 16.94 4.79
CA THR A 733 -0.73 17.09 6.19
C THR A 733 0.76 16.82 6.33
N LEU A 734 1.46 17.74 6.97
CA LEU A 734 2.86 17.63 7.41
C LEU A 734 2.84 17.54 8.94
N ALA A 735 3.25 16.40 9.50
CA ALA A 735 3.11 16.11 10.92
C ALA A 735 4.42 15.64 11.55
N ASN A 736 4.43 15.61 12.88
CA ASN A 736 5.50 15.11 13.73
C ASN A 736 6.90 15.63 13.35
N PRO A 737 7.14 16.95 13.34
CA PRO A 737 8.43 17.48 12.95
C PRO A 737 9.55 16.98 13.85
N ARG A 738 10.67 16.62 13.23
CA ARG A 738 11.92 16.31 13.93
C ARG A 738 13.06 17.09 13.32
N LEU A 739 13.86 17.73 14.17
CA LEU A 739 15.09 18.38 13.74
C LEU A 739 16.25 17.47 14.13
N VAL A 740 16.86 16.83 13.14
CA VAL A 740 18.01 15.95 13.30
C VAL A 740 19.27 16.78 13.08
N MET A 741 20.03 16.97 14.15
CA MET A 741 21.27 17.75 14.14
C MET A 741 22.42 16.81 13.76
N LEU A 742 23.03 17.05 12.60
CA LEU A 742 24.10 16.20 12.07
C LEU A 742 25.45 16.59 12.66
N ASP A 743 25.65 17.89 12.90
CA ASP A 743 26.79 18.47 13.58
C ASP A 743 26.42 19.88 14.05
N ALA A 744 27.43 20.65 14.47
CA ALA A 744 27.23 22.03 14.85
C ALA A 744 26.65 22.88 13.71
N ASP A 745 26.97 22.67 12.43
CA ASP A 745 26.60 23.62 11.37
C ASP A 745 25.48 23.12 10.45
N THR A 746 25.06 21.85 10.58
CA THR A 746 24.10 21.23 9.68
C THR A 746 23.02 20.44 10.41
N ALA A 747 21.79 20.55 9.93
CA ALA A 747 20.65 19.77 10.38
C ALA A 747 19.74 19.37 9.23
N GLN A 748 18.80 18.48 9.54
CA GLN A 748 17.74 18.07 8.63
C GLN A 748 16.39 18.18 9.30
N LEU A 749 15.43 18.76 8.58
CA LEU A 749 14.03 18.75 8.96
C LEU A 749 13.38 17.49 8.42
N VAL A 750 12.91 16.65 9.33
CA VAL A 750 12.24 15.39 9.03
C VAL A 750 10.76 15.51 9.39
N LEU A 751 9.87 15.07 8.49
CA LEU A 751 8.41 15.19 8.63
C LEU A 751 7.72 13.89 8.23
N ASP A 752 6.54 13.65 8.79
CA ASP A 752 5.58 12.70 8.23
C ASP A 752 4.66 13.47 7.26
N VAL A 753 4.47 12.94 6.06
CA VAL A 753 3.73 13.57 4.97
C VAL A 753 2.58 12.66 4.55
N THR A 754 1.35 13.14 4.69
CA THR A 754 0.16 12.44 4.18
C THR A 754 -0.65 13.36 3.27
N GLY A 755 -1.31 12.82 2.25
CA GLY A 755 -2.15 13.61 1.36
C GLY A 755 -2.10 13.14 -0.08
N THR A 756 -2.19 14.08 -1.01
CA THR A 756 -2.11 13.79 -2.45
C THR A 756 -1.18 14.80 -3.13
N THR A 757 -0.28 14.33 -3.99
CA THR A 757 0.59 15.22 -4.80
C THR A 757 -0.24 16.01 -5.81
N GLN A 758 0.36 17.03 -6.45
CA GLN A 758 -0.30 17.74 -7.54
C GLN A 758 -0.67 16.84 -8.72
N ALA A 759 0.03 15.71 -8.91
CA ALA A 759 -0.24 14.73 -9.95
C ALA A 759 -1.42 13.79 -9.61
N GLY A 760 -1.90 13.80 -8.37
CA GLY A 760 -2.98 12.93 -7.90
C GLY A 760 -2.49 11.66 -7.21
N ASP A 761 -1.19 11.52 -6.97
CA ASP A 761 -0.62 10.36 -6.29
C ASP A 761 -0.86 10.48 -4.79
N ALA A 762 -1.39 9.42 -4.18
CA ALA A 762 -1.55 9.37 -2.73
C ALA A 762 -0.17 9.28 -2.06
N VAL A 763 0.05 10.09 -1.04
CA VAL A 763 1.26 10.12 -0.22
C VAL A 763 0.87 9.75 1.21
N ALA A 764 1.59 8.80 1.78
CA ALA A 764 1.56 8.45 3.19
C ALA A 764 2.97 7.96 3.58
N ALA A 765 3.88 8.92 3.76
CA ALA A 765 5.30 8.68 4.01
C ALA A 765 5.67 9.22 5.39
N GLU A 766 6.28 8.38 6.22
CA GLU A 766 6.80 8.78 7.54
C GLU A 766 8.31 9.02 7.45
N GLY A 767 8.81 9.96 8.26
CA GLY A 767 10.26 10.19 8.37
C GLY A 767 10.93 10.71 7.10
N VAL A 768 10.23 11.50 6.29
CA VAL A 768 10.78 12.13 5.09
C VAL A 768 11.80 13.18 5.50
N VAL A 769 13.06 13.04 5.08
CA VAL A 769 14.07 14.12 5.14
C VAL A 769 13.59 15.22 4.19
N PHE A 770 12.82 16.15 4.72
CA PHE A 770 12.05 17.09 3.93
C PHE A 770 12.93 18.25 3.46
N ALA A 771 13.79 18.76 4.33
CA ALA A 771 14.70 19.86 4.02
C ALA A 771 16.06 19.69 4.67
N ASP A 772 17.12 20.08 3.96
CA ASP A 772 18.43 20.34 4.56
C ASP A 772 18.42 21.74 5.18
N VAL A 773 18.99 21.87 6.38
CA VAL A 773 18.99 23.08 7.20
C VAL A 773 20.43 23.52 7.48
N ASP A 774 20.77 24.73 7.06
CA ASP A 774 22.09 25.34 7.28
C ASP A 774 22.08 26.09 8.62
N LEU A 775 22.65 25.47 9.64
CA LEU A 775 22.76 26.08 10.96
C LEU A 775 23.97 27.01 11.08
N GLY A 776 25.00 26.81 10.26
CA GLY A 776 26.20 27.66 10.20
C GLY A 776 25.90 29.07 9.68
N ALA A 777 24.85 29.19 8.86
CA ALA A 777 24.30 30.47 8.40
C ALA A 777 23.28 31.12 9.37
N ALA A 778 22.94 30.46 10.48
CA ALA A 778 21.95 30.93 11.44
C ALA A 778 22.56 31.81 12.55
N GLU A 779 21.75 32.70 13.14
CA GLU A 779 22.15 33.44 14.34
C GLU A 779 22.00 32.55 15.58
N ARG A 780 23.05 32.49 16.42
CA ARG A 780 23.09 31.59 17.59
C ARG A 780 23.35 32.33 18.89
N SER A 781 22.59 32.01 19.93
CA SER A 781 22.86 32.45 21.30
C SER A 781 22.52 31.37 22.33
N ALA A 782 23.31 31.31 23.39
CA ALA A 782 23.13 30.41 24.53
C ALA A 782 23.29 31.21 25.82
N GLU A 783 22.29 32.00 26.17
CA GLU A 783 22.30 32.89 27.34
C GLU A 783 21.31 32.38 28.40
N GLN A 784 21.71 32.45 29.67
CA GLN A 784 20.83 32.14 30.82
C GLN A 784 20.17 30.75 30.76
N GLY A 785 20.87 29.75 30.22
CA GLY A 785 20.34 28.39 30.10
C GLY A 785 19.33 28.22 28.96
N ARG A 786 19.30 29.12 27.97
CA ARG A 786 18.41 29.02 26.80
C ARG A 786 19.19 29.05 25.50
N LEU A 787 19.03 28.02 24.68
CA LEU A 787 19.55 27.92 23.32
C LEU A 787 18.60 28.58 22.33
N VAL A 788 19.16 29.37 21.41
CA VAL A 788 18.46 29.96 20.26
C VAL A 788 19.27 29.74 18.99
N ILE A 789 18.62 29.21 17.97
CA ILE A 789 19.10 29.17 16.58
C ILE A 789 18.05 29.87 15.73
N ALA A 790 18.32 31.08 15.28
CA ALA A 790 17.35 31.91 14.57
C ALA A 790 17.67 32.01 13.07
N GLY A 791 16.65 31.81 12.25
CA GLY A 791 16.71 32.08 10.81
C GLY A 791 17.57 31.11 9.99
N ALA A 792 17.70 29.86 10.41
CA ALA A 792 18.45 28.83 9.68
C ALA A 792 17.84 28.60 8.29
N PRO A 793 18.57 28.83 7.18
CA PRO A 793 18.06 28.58 5.83
C PRO A 793 17.69 27.11 5.64
N ALA A 794 16.55 26.86 4.98
CA ALA A 794 16.06 25.52 4.68
C ALA A 794 15.89 25.33 3.17
N THR A 795 16.39 24.21 2.65
CA THR A 795 16.31 23.86 1.22
C THR A 795 15.65 22.51 1.05
N LEU A 796 14.63 22.45 0.18
CA LEU A 796 13.88 21.22 -0.10
C LEU A 796 14.80 20.16 -0.70
N THR A 797 14.82 18.97 -0.11
CA THR A 797 15.62 17.86 -0.62
C THR A 797 14.95 17.20 -1.83
N ALA A 798 15.63 16.25 -2.48
CA ALA A 798 15.00 15.42 -3.50
C ALA A 798 13.83 14.58 -2.95
N THR A 799 14.00 14.00 -1.76
CA THR A 799 12.97 13.20 -1.08
C THR A 799 11.78 14.05 -0.64
N GLY A 800 12.04 15.27 -0.14
CA GLY A 800 10.99 16.24 0.20
C GLY A 800 10.23 16.72 -1.04
N ALA A 801 10.92 16.95 -2.16
CA ALA A 801 10.31 17.31 -3.44
C ALA A 801 9.38 16.21 -3.98
N GLU A 802 9.78 14.94 -3.85
CA GLU A 802 8.96 13.79 -4.24
C GLU A 802 7.72 13.65 -3.35
N ALA A 803 7.89 13.68 -2.02
CA ALA A 803 6.79 13.55 -1.06
C ALA A 803 5.78 14.71 -1.13
N PHE A 804 6.25 15.94 -1.39
CA PHE A 804 5.38 17.10 -1.51
C PHE A 804 4.80 17.29 -2.93
N GLY A 805 5.53 16.87 -3.95
CA GLY A 805 5.08 16.79 -5.34
C GLY A 805 4.76 18.12 -6.04
N THR A 806 5.14 19.26 -5.46
CA THR A 806 4.84 20.60 -6.02
C THR A 806 6.08 21.39 -6.46
N TYR A 807 7.21 21.23 -5.76
CA TYR A 807 8.45 21.98 -6.00
C TYR A 807 9.61 21.01 -6.29
N PRO A 808 10.60 21.40 -7.11
CA PRO A 808 11.76 20.57 -7.36
C PRO A 808 12.74 20.56 -6.18
N ALA A 809 13.63 19.57 -6.16
CA ALA A 809 14.77 19.54 -5.25
C ALA A 809 15.62 20.82 -5.38
N GLY A 810 16.14 21.32 -4.26
CA GLY A 810 16.90 22.57 -4.21
C GLY A 810 16.04 23.83 -4.06
N GLU A 811 14.70 23.71 -4.04
CA GLU A 811 13.82 24.85 -3.81
C GLU A 811 14.01 25.42 -2.40
N THR A 812 14.17 26.75 -2.29
CA THR A 812 14.30 27.43 -1.00
C THR A 812 12.95 27.47 -0.26
N LEU A 813 12.97 27.10 1.01
CA LEU A 813 11.83 27.16 1.93
C LEU A 813 11.96 28.36 2.89
N ASP A 814 10.92 28.62 3.69
CA ASP A 814 11.04 29.62 4.75
C ASP A 814 12.07 29.14 5.79
N PRO A 815 12.89 30.03 6.37
CA PRO A 815 13.91 29.67 7.35
C PRO A 815 13.31 29.18 8.67
N ILE A 816 14.09 28.38 9.40
CA ILE A 816 13.71 27.74 10.66
C ILE A 816 14.27 28.51 11.86
N THR A 817 13.48 28.64 12.92
CA THR A 817 13.93 29.11 14.23
C THR A 817 13.71 28.03 15.28
N LEU A 818 14.72 27.77 16.10
CA LEU A 818 14.67 26.87 17.26
C LEU A 818 14.95 27.67 18.53
N THR A 819 14.14 27.46 19.57
CA THR A 819 14.44 27.92 20.94
C THR A 819 14.25 26.79 21.93
N ALA A 820 15.15 26.59 22.89
CA ALA A 820 15.00 25.54 23.91
C ALA A 820 15.68 25.92 25.23
N SER A 821 15.16 25.42 26.34
CA SER A 821 15.78 25.51 27.66
C SER A 821 16.77 24.35 27.84
N LEU A 822 17.95 24.64 28.39
CA LEU A 822 19.00 23.66 28.72
C LEU A 822 18.80 23.21 30.17
N ALA A 823 18.92 21.90 30.44
CA ALA A 823 18.86 21.39 31.81
C ALA A 823 20.06 21.85 32.67
N ASP A 824 19.87 21.93 34.00
CA ASP A 824 20.87 22.47 34.95
C ASP A 824 22.19 21.67 35.01
N ASP A 825 22.17 20.40 34.60
CA ASP A 825 23.32 19.51 34.53
C ASP A 825 24.03 19.51 33.16
N CYS A 826 23.50 20.27 32.20
CA CYS A 826 24.21 20.61 30.98
C CYS A 826 25.36 21.56 31.33
N GLY A 827 26.56 21.00 31.52
CA GLY A 827 27.77 21.79 31.74
C GLY A 827 27.84 22.97 30.76
N ALA A 828 28.03 24.18 31.28
CA ALA A 828 27.97 25.40 30.48
C ALA A 828 28.91 25.28 29.26
N PRO A 829 28.43 25.47 28.03
CA PRO A 829 29.31 25.46 26.87
C PRO A 829 30.37 26.53 27.05
N ALA A 830 31.63 26.18 26.77
CA ALA A 830 32.71 27.15 26.76
C ALA A 830 32.38 28.21 25.71
N ALA A 831 32.09 29.43 26.17
CA ALA A 831 31.94 30.58 25.29
C ALA A 831 33.23 30.75 24.49
N VAL A 832 33.18 30.40 23.20
CA VAL A 832 34.18 30.88 22.26
C VAL A 832 33.81 32.33 21.97
N GLU A 833 34.50 33.23 22.66
CA GLU A 833 34.59 34.64 22.27
C GLU A 833 35.27 34.71 20.89
N THR A 834 34.51 34.53 19.81
CA THR A 834 34.90 35.06 18.51
C THR A 834 34.60 36.55 18.52
N GLY A 835 35.68 37.32 18.67
CA GLY A 835 35.65 38.76 18.82
C GLY A 835 34.77 39.47 17.79
N ALA A 836 34.05 40.46 18.30
CA ALA A 836 33.31 41.45 17.54
C ALA A 836 34.16 42.00 16.37
N ALA A 837 33.78 41.62 15.15
CA ALA A 837 34.07 42.42 13.98
C ALA A 837 33.07 43.59 13.94
N ALA A 838 33.62 44.80 13.84
CA ALA A 838 32.91 46.07 13.82
C ALA A 838 31.72 46.10 12.84
N PRO A 839 30.66 46.90 13.12
CA PRO A 839 29.46 46.92 12.30
C PRO A 839 29.79 47.46 10.92
N VAL A 840 29.65 46.61 9.90
CA VAL A 840 29.57 47.09 8.52
C VAL A 840 28.12 47.49 8.30
N ALA A 841 27.90 48.80 8.20
CA ALA A 841 26.59 49.40 7.97
C ALA A 841 25.87 48.72 6.80
N ALA A 842 24.71 48.11 7.09
CA ALA A 842 23.77 47.70 6.08
C ALA A 842 23.38 48.94 5.26
N THR A 843 23.74 48.94 3.98
CA THR A 843 23.22 49.93 3.05
C THR A 843 21.78 49.52 2.75
N GLU A 844 20.80 50.22 3.33
CA GLU A 844 19.42 50.15 2.87
C GLU A 844 19.41 50.47 1.37
N ALA A 845 19.17 49.44 0.55
CA ALA A 845 18.79 49.64 -0.84
C ALA A 845 17.35 50.17 -0.85
N GLY A 846 17.23 51.50 -0.71
CA GLY A 846 15.96 52.21 -0.81
C GLY A 846 15.26 51.86 -2.13
N VAL A 847 13.98 51.51 -2.01
CA VAL A 847 13.11 51.19 -3.15
C VAL A 847 13.20 52.32 -4.18
N PRO A 848 13.57 52.04 -5.44
CA PRO A 848 13.74 53.09 -6.44
C PRO A 848 12.46 53.90 -6.63
N ALA A 849 12.55 55.23 -6.76
CA ALA A 849 11.40 56.13 -6.91
C ALA A 849 10.43 55.75 -8.05
N TRP A 850 10.89 54.98 -9.05
CA TRP A 850 10.03 54.46 -10.11
C TRP A 850 9.04 53.39 -9.62
N VAL A 851 9.36 52.66 -8.56
CA VAL A 851 8.45 51.69 -7.93
C VAL A 851 7.30 52.42 -7.23
N TRP A 852 7.58 53.52 -6.53
CA TRP A 852 6.54 54.40 -5.97
C TRP A 852 5.70 55.09 -7.05
N ALA A 853 6.31 55.46 -8.18
CA ALA A 853 5.59 55.99 -9.33
C ALA A 853 4.65 54.96 -9.98
N LEU A 854 5.05 53.68 -10.02
CA LEU A 854 4.19 52.59 -10.50
C LEU A 854 3.05 52.28 -9.53
N ILE A 855 3.30 52.29 -8.22
CA ILE A 855 2.26 52.09 -7.20
C ILE A 855 1.24 53.25 -7.24
N ALA A 856 1.70 54.51 -7.34
CA ALA A 856 0.83 55.67 -7.49
C ALA A 856 0.03 55.64 -8.80
N GLY A 857 0.64 55.19 -9.91
CA GLY A 857 -0.03 55.00 -11.19
C GLY A 857 -1.11 53.92 -11.13
N LEU A 858 -0.83 52.80 -10.46
CA LEU A 858 -1.78 51.71 -10.28
C LEU A 858 -2.98 52.13 -9.42
N LEU A 859 -2.73 52.87 -8.33
CA LEU A 859 -3.79 53.39 -7.46
C LEU A 859 -4.67 54.44 -8.17
N ALA A 860 -4.10 55.27 -9.05
CA ALA A 860 -4.86 56.20 -9.86
C ALA A 860 -5.76 55.47 -10.88
N VAL A 861 -5.28 54.40 -11.51
CA VAL A 861 -6.07 53.57 -12.42
C VAL A 861 -7.21 52.86 -11.69
N ILE A 862 -6.95 52.32 -10.48
CA ILE A 862 -7.95 51.71 -9.63
C ILE A 862 -9.00 52.75 -9.20
N GLY A 863 -8.59 53.96 -8.81
CA GLY A 863 -9.51 55.05 -8.47
C GLY A 863 -10.41 55.46 -9.64
N VAL A 864 -9.87 55.52 -10.86
CA VAL A 864 -10.65 55.82 -12.07
C VAL A 864 -11.63 54.68 -12.41
N LEU A 865 -11.23 53.42 -12.26
CA LEU A 865 -12.09 52.25 -12.46
C LEU A 865 -13.22 52.19 -11.42
N VAL A 866 -12.93 52.46 -10.15
CA VAL A 866 -13.94 52.54 -9.08
C VAL A 866 -14.91 53.69 -9.34
N ALA A 867 -14.42 54.86 -9.75
CA ALA A 867 -15.28 55.99 -10.11
C ALA A 867 -16.17 55.67 -11.33
N LEU A 868 -15.67 54.96 -12.34
CA LEU A 868 -16.45 54.52 -13.51
C LEU A 868 -17.51 53.46 -13.15
N VAL A 869 -17.20 52.55 -12.23
CA VAL A 869 -18.15 51.54 -11.73
C VAL A 869 -19.24 52.18 -10.86
N LEU A 870 -18.87 53.13 -9.98
CA LEU A 870 -19.84 53.87 -9.17
C LEU A 870 -20.72 54.79 -10.03
N ARG A 871 -20.18 55.38 -11.09
CA ARG A 871 -20.95 56.23 -12.02
C ARG A 871 -21.88 55.41 -12.94
N ARG A 872 -21.57 54.13 -13.20
CA ARG A 872 -22.47 53.19 -13.90
C ARG A 872 -23.60 52.64 -13.01
N ARG A 873 -23.50 52.75 -11.69
CA ARG A 873 -24.56 52.35 -10.74
C ARG A 873 -25.51 53.51 -10.38
N ALA A 874 -25.24 54.73 -10.84
CA ALA A 874 -26.00 55.94 -10.53
C ALA A 874 -26.72 56.56 -11.75
N VAL A 875 -26.90 55.80 -12.83
CA VAL A 875 -27.74 56.17 -13.99
C VAL A 875 -28.82 55.14 -14.20
#